data_AF-A0A0W1ESK0-F1
#
_entry.id   AF-A0A0W1ESK0-F1
#
_cell.length_a   1.000
_cell.length_b   1.000
_cell.length_c   1.000
_cell.angle_alpha   90.00
_cell.angle_beta   90.00
_cell.angle_gamma   90.00
#
_symmetry.space_group_name_H-M   'P 1'
#
loop_
_entity.id
_entity.type
_entity.pdbx_description
1 polymer ?
#
loop_
_entity_poly.entity_id
_entity_poly.type
_entity_poly.pdbx_seq_one_letter_code
_entity_poly.pdbx_strand_id
1 'polypeptide(L)'
;MAERPLLAPITESADLAGHPKKKRGPKPKLIVEFPEASGEEWVDPTSFPEALALHMRRHGDSCNHLHRAIIGPGDKTDRKTIQTWATGVKAPGTIESLSVLSRIERRYRLPEGYFQAKLDRTGRATARPAIAALTASERRKLAWHLPGDFSKRPKREREEILAWVRSVIIEGATEYRRFQREATQQRFSLRFSNTASVDAGATDGSMAGCRDAPSQLQTEVHSLIAFKTSTLAPSGLLRQGMWGEETASQKLEHLGLMFGALCSPPDGDVRGFGVPADRLCLAMLLFPSVWDWYLHWREERRGFYTSWEVNMLDFALSLAREKTGWMRQHPDLADALQPVDELISAGEVDEACRDWDAVCDRFIIYALNRKKDVQRVAKVHRDPFEPILPILEAESPVGEYRKITEEMLARMPSARRHPKAAAEAVRAFLMLRFGLHLGLRQKNLRQLRFCVRGGRHSSEKQLENLRCGELRWNDLSGGWEVFIPAVAFKNASSSFFGRKPYRLLLPDLGRLYEFIDLYLRRDRQILLGGAEDPKTFFVKSAKLTTKDAAYSQVGFYDAWRLAIQRYGIFNPYTGQGAIKGLLPHGPHNVRDVLATHVLKKTGSYEQAGYAIQDSPEIVAKHYGRFFPHDKSALAAVVLNEAWES
;
A
#
# COMPACT_ATOMS: atom_id res chain seq x y z
N MET A 1 3.18 79.73 -20.58
CA MET A 1 3.72 81.07 -20.20
C MET A 1 3.30 81.35 -18.78
N ALA A 2 4.09 82.14 -18.03
CA ALA A 2 3.78 82.73 -16.72
C ALA A 2 3.46 81.75 -15.56
N GLU A 3 3.87 81.97 -14.30
CA GLU A 3 4.66 83.09 -13.75
C GLU A 3 5.48 82.68 -12.50
N ARG A 4 6.49 83.50 -12.19
CA ARG A 4 7.27 83.59 -10.92
C ARG A 4 7.00 85.00 -10.35
N PRO A 5 6.96 85.25 -9.03
CA PRO A 5 8.17 85.31 -8.17
C PRO A 5 7.94 84.52 -6.85
N LEU A 6 8.40 84.80 -5.61
CA LEU A 6 9.34 85.69 -4.88
C LEU A 6 9.87 84.79 -3.70
N LEU A 7 11.01 84.91 -2.99
CA LEU A 7 12.01 85.94 -2.63
C LEU A 7 11.51 87.02 -1.65
N ALA A 8 12.12 87.29 -0.48
CA ALA A 8 13.30 86.68 0.14
C ALA A 8 13.23 86.70 1.71
N PRO A 9 14.24 87.18 2.47
CA PRO A 9 15.18 86.35 3.25
C PRO A 9 15.00 86.49 4.78
N ILE A 10 15.87 85.87 5.59
CA ILE A 10 16.46 86.50 6.80
C ILE A 10 17.68 85.72 7.37
N THR A 11 18.73 86.48 7.66
CA THR A 11 19.94 86.27 8.52
C THR A 11 20.69 84.94 8.61
N GLU A 12 22.02 85.06 8.60
CA GLU A 12 22.99 84.09 9.09
C GLU A 12 22.91 83.90 10.62
N SER A 13 23.20 82.68 11.08
CA SER A 13 23.95 82.48 12.32
C SER A 13 24.93 81.31 12.11
N ALA A 14 26.19 81.50 12.50
CA ALA A 14 27.22 80.49 12.33
C ALA A 14 27.20 79.49 13.48
N ASP A 15 27.34 78.20 13.18
CA ASP A 15 27.76 77.23 14.20
C ASP A 15 28.62 76.09 13.60
N LEU A 16 29.74 75.79 14.25
CA LEU A 16 30.82 74.95 13.69
C LEU A 16 30.72 73.48 14.14
N ALA A 17 29.64 72.80 13.73
CA ALA A 17 29.35 71.42 14.11
C ALA A 17 29.97 70.37 13.15
N GLY A 18 31.30 70.25 13.16
CA GLY A 18 32.04 69.28 12.33
C GLY A 18 31.60 67.82 12.53
N HIS A 19 30.89 67.24 11.56
CA HIS A 19 30.37 65.88 11.65
C HIS A 19 31.50 64.83 11.85
N PRO A 20 31.43 63.99 12.90
CA PRO A 20 32.47 63.01 13.16
C PRO A 20 32.50 61.93 12.08
N LYS A 21 33.63 61.81 11.37
CA LYS A 21 33.87 60.75 10.38
C LYS A 21 33.66 59.39 11.05
N LYS A 22 32.62 58.65 10.62
CA LYS A 22 32.31 57.29 11.12
C LYS A 22 33.59 56.45 11.11
N LYS A 23 34.02 55.97 12.29
CA LYS A 23 35.24 55.14 12.43
C LYS A 23 35.16 53.99 11.42
N ARG A 24 36.15 53.91 10.52
CA ARG A 24 36.28 52.75 9.62
C ARG A 24 36.44 51.51 10.50
N GLY A 25 35.56 50.53 10.31
CA GLY A 25 35.61 49.27 11.06
C GLY A 25 36.95 48.53 10.84
N PRO A 26 37.30 47.59 11.73
CA PRO A 26 38.53 46.80 11.57
C PRO A 26 38.58 46.13 10.18
N LYS A 27 39.77 46.08 9.59
CA LYS A 27 39.98 45.47 8.27
C LYS A 27 39.40 44.04 8.27
N PRO A 28 38.65 43.63 7.23
CA PRO A 28 38.02 42.31 7.22
C PRO A 28 39.07 41.20 7.27
N LYS A 29 38.88 40.21 8.16
CA LYS A 29 39.73 39.01 8.26
C LYS A 29 39.92 38.37 6.88
N LEU A 30 41.16 38.01 6.56
CA LEU A 30 41.55 37.37 5.32
C LEU A 30 40.83 36.03 5.13
N ILE A 31 40.66 35.62 3.87
CA ILE A 31 40.05 34.34 3.51
C ILE A 31 41.20 33.39 3.15
N VAL A 32 41.60 32.56 4.10
CA VAL A 32 42.48 31.39 3.89
C VAL A 32 41.56 30.23 3.49
N GLU A 33 41.86 29.46 2.43
CA GLU A 33 40.97 28.39 1.95
C GLU A 33 40.76 27.31 3.03
N PHE A 34 41.86 26.82 3.61
CA PHE A 34 41.89 25.84 4.70
C PHE A 34 42.44 26.53 5.97
N PRO A 35 41.58 27.10 6.83
CA PRO A 35 42.03 27.66 8.11
C PRO A 35 42.50 26.54 9.05
N GLU A 36 43.61 26.77 9.76
CA GLU A 36 44.08 25.86 10.81
C GLU A 36 43.06 25.78 11.96
N ALA A 37 43.07 24.66 12.70
CA ALA A 37 42.23 24.46 13.87
C ALA A 37 42.99 24.85 15.14
N SER A 38 42.30 25.46 16.11
CA SER A 38 42.84 25.85 17.42
C SER A 38 43.08 24.66 18.38
N GLY A 39 43.47 23.50 17.86
CA GLY A 39 43.57 22.23 18.59
C GLY A 39 43.10 21.05 17.74
N GLU A 40 43.87 19.95 17.76
CA GLU A 40 43.68 18.81 16.86
C GLU A 40 42.54 17.87 17.29
N GLU A 41 42.44 17.55 18.58
CA GLU A 41 41.36 16.73 19.14
C GLU A 41 40.04 17.49 19.27
N TRP A 42 38.91 16.78 19.17
CA TRP A 42 37.59 17.29 19.52
C TRP A 42 36.63 16.16 19.89
N VAL A 43 35.69 16.44 20.80
CA VAL A 43 34.51 15.58 21.02
C VAL A 43 33.50 15.87 19.91
N ASP A 44 33.15 14.86 19.11
CA ASP A 44 32.26 15.00 17.96
C ASP A 44 30.77 15.15 18.38
N PRO A 45 30.12 16.31 18.15
CA PRO A 45 28.73 16.50 18.59
C PRO A 45 27.75 15.68 17.74
N THR A 46 26.72 15.12 18.36
CA THR A 46 25.73 14.29 17.66
C THR A 46 24.80 15.11 16.76
N SER A 47 24.53 16.37 17.09
CA SER A 47 23.65 17.24 16.29
C SER A 47 24.40 18.18 15.34
N PHE A 48 23.83 18.41 14.15
CA PHE A 48 24.37 19.33 13.16
C PHE A 48 24.62 20.77 13.68
N PRO A 49 23.71 21.42 14.43
CA PRO A 49 23.94 22.78 14.93
C PRO A 49 25.18 22.89 15.83
N GLU A 50 25.35 21.92 16.74
CA GLU A 50 26.48 21.87 17.67
C GLU A 50 27.80 21.58 16.94
N ALA A 51 27.79 20.65 15.98
CA ALA A 51 28.96 20.34 15.15
C ALA A 51 29.37 21.53 14.27
N LEU A 52 28.41 22.23 13.64
CA LEU A 52 28.69 23.42 12.85
C LEU A 52 29.25 24.54 13.74
N ALA A 53 28.64 24.79 14.89
CA ALA A 53 29.11 25.79 15.84
C ALA A 53 30.49 25.44 16.44
N LEU A 54 30.80 24.15 16.63
CA LEU A 54 32.11 23.68 17.08
C LEU A 54 33.21 24.00 16.07
N HIS A 55 33.07 23.56 14.81
CA HIS A 55 34.12 23.79 13.81
C HIS A 55 34.25 25.27 13.44
N MET A 56 33.15 26.03 13.42
CA MET A 56 33.21 27.50 13.31
C MET A 56 34.06 28.13 14.43
N ARG A 57 33.98 27.63 15.67
CA ARG A 57 34.87 28.08 16.76
C ARG A 57 36.32 27.62 16.55
N ARG A 58 36.56 26.33 16.26
CA ARG A 58 37.91 25.77 16.06
C ARG A 58 38.72 26.48 14.99
N HIS A 59 38.08 26.90 13.89
CA HIS A 59 38.74 27.60 12.78
C HIS A 59 38.61 29.15 12.87
N GLY A 60 38.05 29.67 13.97
CA GLY A 60 37.90 31.10 14.23
C GLY A 60 37.00 31.85 13.24
N ASP A 61 36.03 31.16 12.63
CA ASP A 61 35.17 31.65 11.57
C ASP A 61 33.81 32.14 12.14
N SER A 62 33.54 33.45 12.04
CA SER A 62 32.20 33.99 12.34
C SER A 62 31.21 33.68 11.20
N CYS A 63 29.89 33.77 11.45
CA CYS A 63 28.87 33.58 10.40
C CYS A 63 29.10 34.48 9.16
N ASN A 64 29.57 35.72 9.36
CA ASN A 64 29.89 36.65 8.28
C ASN A 64 31.19 36.26 7.53
N HIS A 65 32.16 35.65 8.22
CA HIS A 65 33.45 35.29 7.64
C HIS A 65 33.39 33.95 6.90
N LEU A 66 32.73 32.94 7.49
CA LEU A 66 32.43 31.67 6.82
C LEU A 66 31.59 31.90 5.56
N HIS A 67 30.56 32.74 5.63
CA HIS A 67 29.73 33.13 4.47
C HIS A 67 30.60 33.65 3.31
N ARG A 68 31.47 34.63 3.57
CA ARG A 68 32.39 35.18 2.57
C ARG A 68 33.43 34.18 2.04
N ALA A 69 33.69 33.10 2.77
CA ALA A 69 34.71 32.10 2.42
C ALA A 69 34.20 30.93 1.57
N ILE A 70 32.88 30.71 1.48
CA ILE A 70 32.29 29.53 0.80
C ILE A 70 31.30 29.87 -0.32
N ILE A 71 30.82 31.11 -0.39
CA ILE A 71 29.78 31.57 -1.33
C ILE A 71 30.44 32.17 -2.58
N GLY A 72 30.07 31.65 -3.75
CA GLY A 72 30.56 32.09 -5.05
C GLY A 72 29.55 32.94 -5.83
N PRO A 73 29.90 33.38 -7.06
CA PRO A 73 29.00 34.14 -7.91
C PRO A 73 27.71 33.37 -8.24
N GLY A 74 26.56 33.90 -7.82
CA GLY A 74 25.23 33.32 -8.09
C GLY A 74 24.60 32.48 -6.96
N ASP A 75 25.35 32.16 -5.90
CA ASP A 75 24.79 31.50 -4.71
C ASP A 75 23.81 32.43 -3.98
N LYS A 76 22.62 31.91 -3.61
CA LYS A 76 21.55 32.69 -2.95
C LYS A 76 21.53 32.57 -1.42
N THR A 77 22.56 31.97 -0.82
CA THR A 77 22.62 31.72 0.63
C THR A 77 23.13 32.95 1.37
N ASP A 78 22.28 33.57 2.18
CA ASP A 78 22.66 34.68 3.07
C ASP A 78 23.38 34.20 4.36
N ARG A 79 24.19 35.08 4.95
CA ARG A 79 24.86 34.88 6.25
C ARG A 79 23.89 34.54 7.39
N LYS A 80 22.65 35.04 7.38
CA LYS A 80 21.62 34.72 8.39
C LYS A 80 21.18 33.26 8.31
N THR A 81 21.31 32.62 7.13
CA THR A 81 21.07 31.18 6.98
C THR A 81 22.05 30.37 7.81
N ILE A 82 23.36 30.63 7.69
CA ILE A 82 24.42 29.99 8.49
C ILE A 82 24.17 30.22 9.99
N GLN A 83 23.80 31.44 10.38
CA GLN A 83 23.43 31.74 11.77
C GLN A 83 22.25 30.88 12.25
N THR A 84 21.18 30.75 11.46
CA THR A 84 20.02 29.89 11.83
C THR A 84 20.32 28.39 11.81
N TRP A 85 21.40 27.97 11.13
CA TRP A 85 21.89 26.59 11.17
C TRP A 85 22.67 26.31 12.45
N ALA A 86 23.63 27.17 12.79
CA ALA A 86 24.44 27.04 14.01
C ALA A 86 23.60 27.17 15.31
N THR A 87 22.48 27.89 15.27
CA THR A 87 21.52 27.96 16.40
C THR A 87 20.39 26.93 16.33
N GLY A 88 20.37 26.04 15.33
CA GLY A 88 19.38 24.97 15.19
C GLY A 88 17.95 25.41 14.88
N VAL A 89 17.73 26.69 14.58
CA VAL A 89 16.42 27.27 14.19
C VAL A 89 15.98 26.79 12.79
N LYS A 90 16.95 26.49 11.92
CA LYS A 90 16.73 25.89 10.58
C LYS A 90 17.78 24.82 10.31
N ALA A 91 17.51 23.97 9.34
CA ALA A 91 18.48 23.01 8.81
C ALA A 91 18.54 23.09 7.27
N PRO A 92 19.68 22.74 6.64
CA PRO A 92 19.78 22.39 5.22
C PRO A 92 18.73 21.35 4.77
N GLY A 93 18.37 21.36 3.49
CA GLY A 93 17.35 20.46 2.94
C GLY A 93 17.05 20.57 1.43
N THR A 94 17.71 21.50 0.73
CA THR A 94 17.72 21.60 -0.75
C THR A 94 19.11 21.26 -1.29
N ILE A 95 19.21 20.90 -2.58
CA ILE A 95 20.51 20.57 -3.23
C ILE A 95 21.52 21.72 -3.06
N GLU A 96 21.07 22.97 -3.17
CA GLU A 96 21.90 24.16 -3.00
C GLU A 96 22.45 24.27 -1.57
N SER A 97 21.59 24.08 -0.57
CA SER A 97 22.01 24.11 0.84
C SER A 97 22.95 22.97 1.24
N LEU A 98 22.82 21.79 0.62
CA LEU A 98 23.75 20.67 0.82
C LEU A 98 25.09 20.92 0.10
N SER A 99 25.05 21.53 -1.09
CA SER A 99 26.26 22.02 -1.79
C SER A 99 27.03 23.09 -0.99
N VAL A 100 26.35 23.87 -0.16
CA VAL A 100 27.00 24.76 0.81
C VAL A 100 27.65 23.97 1.95
N LEU A 101 27.01 22.90 2.47
CA LEU A 101 27.64 22.05 3.49
C LEU A 101 28.96 21.43 2.99
N SER A 102 28.97 20.82 1.81
CA SER A 102 30.19 20.17 1.27
C SER A 102 31.35 21.15 1.08
N ARG A 103 31.07 22.45 0.91
CA ARG A 103 32.10 23.51 0.89
C ARG A 103 32.63 23.85 2.28
N ILE A 104 31.78 23.79 3.32
CA ILE A 104 32.21 23.92 4.72
C ILE A 104 33.02 22.68 5.14
N GLU A 105 32.60 21.48 4.72
CA GLU A 105 33.32 20.21 4.96
C GLU A 105 34.72 20.26 4.34
N ARG A 106 34.84 20.61 3.04
CA ARG A 106 36.14 20.84 2.37
C ARG A 106 36.99 21.86 3.10
N ARG A 107 36.41 23.02 3.44
CA ARG A 107 37.11 24.13 4.12
C ARG A 107 37.75 23.69 5.45
N TYR A 108 37.02 22.92 6.25
CA TYR A 108 37.48 22.42 7.55
C TYR A 108 38.17 21.03 7.46
N ARG A 109 38.42 20.53 6.24
CA ARG A 109 39.01 19.19 5.96
C ARG A 109 38.29 18.04 6.67
N LEU A 110 36.97 18.15 6.80
CA LEU A 110 36.10 17.13 7.40
C LEU A 110 35.75 16.04 6.36
N PRO A 111 35.41 14.81 6.80
CA PRO A 111 34.92 13.76 5.91
C PRO A 111 33.70 14.22 5.08
N GLU A 112 33.60 13.78 3.83
CA GLU A 112 32.48 14.15 2.96
C GLU A 112 31.14 13.69 3.55
N GLY A 113 30.17 14.61 3.64
CA GLY A 113 28.86 14.36 4.23
C GLY A 113 28.82 14.34 5.75
N TYR A 114 29.90 14.68 6.45
CA TYR A 114 29.98 14.74 7.92
C TYR A 114 28.85 15.60 8.55
N PHE A 115 28.54 16.78 8.00
CA PHE A 115 27.41 17.58 8.47
C PHE A 115 26.08 17.01 8.00
N GLN A 116 26.02 16.46 6.77
CA GLN A 116 24.80 15.85 6.23
C GLN A 116 24.32 14.66 7.08
N ALA A 117 25.25 13.85 7.60
CA ALA A 117 24.95 12.72 8.49
C ALA A 117 24.29 13.13 9.81
N LYS A 118 24.57 14.37 10.28
CA LYS A 118 24.08 14.95 11.55
C LYS A 118 22.80 15.79 11.39
N LEU A 119 22.23 15.89 10.18
CA LEU A 119 20.97 16.59 9.94
C LEU A 119 19.77 15.81 10.49
N ASP A 120 18.86 16.49 11.18
CA ASP A 120 17.53 15.97 11.49
C ASP A 120 16.85 15.49 10.20
N ARG A 121 16.51 14.20 10.17
CA ARG A 121 15.90 13.55 9.00
C ARG A 121 14.54 14.22 8.75
N THR A 122 14.43 14.95 7.64
CA THR A 122 13.38 15.98 7.47
C THR A 122 11.97 15.43 7.22
N GLY A 123 11.85 14.12 6.98
CA GLY A 123 10.61 13.50 6.57
C GLY A 123 10.09 13.95 5.21
N ARG A 124 10.92 14.65 4.42
CA ARG A 124 10.64 15.06 3.04
C ARG A 124 11.76 14.58 2.12
N ALA A 125 11.43 14.30 0.87
CA ALA A 125 12.43 14.11 -0.18
C ALA A 125 13.19 15.43 -0.42
N THR A 126 14.49 15.35 -0.76
CA THR A 126 15.32 16.52 -1.08
C THR A 126 14.69 17.33 -2.22
N ALA A 127 14.51 18.63 -2.02
CA ALA A 127 13.96 19.52 -3.04
C ALA A 127 14.92 19.67 -4.24
N ARG A 128 14.37 19.65 -5.47
CA ARG A 128 15.15 19.65 -6.73
C ARG A 128 14.47 20.53 -7.79
N PRO A 129 15.22 21.02 -8.79
CA PRO A 129 14.65 21.57 -10.02
C PRO A 129 13.68 20.60 -10.71
N ALA A 130 12.73 21.15 -11.48
CA ALA A 130 11.76 20.34 -12.20
C ALA A 130 12.43 19.58 -13.37
N ILE A 131 12.41 18.25 -13.32
CA ILE A 131 12.68 17.41 -14.49
C ILE A 131 11.48 17.59 -15.44
N ALA A 132 11.71 18.24 -16.59
CA ALA A 132 10.64 18.73 -17.46
C ALA A 132 9.71 17.61 -17.98
N ALA A 133 10.25 16.43 -18.27
CA ALA A 133 9.52 15.28 -18.79
C ALA A 133 8.71 14.49 -17.73
N LEU A 134 8.55 15.00 -16.50
CA LEU A 134 7.88 14.27 -15.40
C LEU A 134 6.71 15.07 -14.80
N THR A 135 5.57 14.39 -14.63
CA THR A 135 4.40 14.96 -13.96
C THR A 135 4.70 15.33 -12.51
N ALA A 136 3.92 16.24 -11.92
CA ALA A 136 4.03 16.57 -10.50
C ALA A 136 3.69 15.38 -9.57
N SER A 137 2.98 14.36 -10.08
CA SER A 137 2.71 13.12 -9.34
C SER A 137 3.95 12.22 -9.31
N GLU A 138 4.54 11.92 -10.47
CA GLU A 138 5.78 11.15 -10.58
C GLU A 138 6.94 11.79 -9.82
N ARG A 139 7.15 13.12 -9.99
CA ARG A 139 8.23 13.83 -9.29
C ARG A 139 8.16 13.65 -7.77
N ARG A 140 6.95 13.63 -7.17
CA ARG A 140 6.76 13.39 -5.73
C ARG A 140 7.01 11.94 -5.32
N LYS A 141 6.70 10.96 -6.18
CA LYS A 141 7.03 9.54 -5.94
C LYS A 141 8.54 9.31 -6.06
N LEU A 142 9.14 9.72 -7.17
CA LEU A 142 10.54 9.45 -7.53
C LEU A 142 11.55 10.18 -6.64
N ALA A 143 11.26 11.40 -6.14
CA ALA A 143 12.23 12.20 -5.39
C ALA A 143 12.78 11.51 -4.11
N TRP A 144 12.06 10.53 -3.57
CA TRP A 144 12.48 9.69 -2.44
C TRP A 144 13.56 8.65 -2.78
N HIS A 145 13.79 8.38 -4.07
CA HIS A 145 14.59 7.26 -4.55
C HIS A 145 15.71 7.68 -5.52
N LEU A 146 15.87 8.99 -5.78
CA LEU A 146 16.99 9.52 -6.57
C LEU A 146 18.16 9.90 -5.64
N PRO A 147 19.43 9.64 -6.02
CA PRO A 147 20.58 10.03 -5.21
C PRO A 147 20.74 11.55 -5.09
N GLY A 148 21.37 12.04 -4.03
CA GLY A 148 21.43 13.48 -3.73
C GLY A 148 22.08 14.32 -4.82
N ASP A 149 23.06 13.74 -5.49
CA ASP A 149 23.87 14.33 -6.58
C ASP A 149 23.27 14.13 -7.98
N PHE A 150 22.16 13.38 -8.13
CA PHE A 150 21.54 12.97 -9.41
C PHE A 150 21.58 14.04 -10.53
N SER A 151 21.31 15.31 -10.21
CA SER A 151 21.32 16.40 -11.20
C SER A 151 22.67 16.61 -11.89
N LYS A 152 23.79 16.28 -11.21
CA LYS A 152 25.18 16.35 -11.69
C LYS A 152 25.60 15.13 -12.52
N ARG A 153 24.90 13.99 -12.40
CA ARG A 153 25.27 12.73 -13.07
C ARG A 153 25.08 12.82 -14.60
N PRO A 154 25.85 12.06 -15.40
CA PRO A 154 25.71 12.00 -16.86
C PRO A 154 24.28 11.65 -17.31
N LYS A 155 23.90 12.10 -18.52
CA LYS A 155 22.54 11.88 -19.05
C LYS A 155 22.11 10.40 -19.00
N ARG A 156 22.96 9.49 -19.52
CA ARG A 156 22.75 8.04 -19.53
C ARG A 156 22.47 7.47 -18.14
N GLU A 157 23.29 7.81 -17.15
CA GLU A 157 23.14 7.31 -15.79
C GLU A 157 21.84 7.83 -15.14
N ARG A 158 21.46 9.09 -15.40
CA ARG A 158 20.17 9.64 -14.93
C ARG A 158 18.97 8.92 -15.55
N GLU A 159 19.07 8.51 -16.81
CA GLU A 159 18.03 7.74 -17.52
C GLU A 159 17.94 6.30 -16.99
N GLU A 160 19.09 5.66 -16.73
CA GLU A 160 19.20 4.34 -16.08
C GLU A 160 18.59 4.33 -14.67
N ILE A 161 18.95 5.29 -13.82
CA ILE A 161 18.38 5.47 -12.48
C ILE A 161 16.85 5.67 -12.56
N LEU A 162 16.36 6.50 -13.48
CA LEU A 162 14.92 6.73 -13.66
C LEU A 162 14.19 5.48 -14.14
N ALA A 163 14.78 4.69 -15.03
CA ALA A 163 14.24 3.42 -15.49
C ALA A 163 14.17 2.40 -14.34
N TRP A 164 15.27 2.22 -13.60
CA TRP A 164 15.35 1.28 -12.47
C TRP A 164 14.38 1.64 -11.34
N VAL A 165 14.29 2.92 -10.95
CA VAL A 165 13.33 3.35 -9.91
C VAL A 165 11.89 3.14 -10.38
N ARG A 166 11.58 3.39 -11.66
CA ARG A 166 10.23 3.13 -12.22
C ARG A 166 9.91 1.64 -12.18
N SER A 167 10.75 0.78 -12.77
CA SER A 167 10.50 -0.65 -12.87
C SER A 167 10.52 -1.35 -11.51
N VAL A 168 11.56 -1.17 -10.70
CA VAL A 168 11.72 -1.89 -9.43
C VAL A 168 10.87 -1.28 -8.31
N ILE A 169 10.98 0.03 -8.06
CA ILE A 169 10.34 0.66 -6.89
C ILE A 169 8.89 1.07 -7.19
N ILE A 170 8.60 1.77 -8.28
CA ILE A 170 7.23 2.28 -8.50
C ILE A 170 6.28 1.16 -8.94
N GLU A 171 6.66 0.41 -9.97
CA GLU A 171 5.85 -0.67 -10.56
C GLU A 171 6.05 -2.00 -9.84
N GLY A 172 7.30 -2.33 -9.48
CA GLY A 172 7.69 -3.69 -9.12
C GLY A 172 7.42 -4.63 -10.27
N ALA A 173 7.96 -4.30 -11.45
CA ALA A 173 7.59 -4.85 -12.74
C ALA A 173 7.97 -6.33 -12.86
N THR A 174 6.99 -7.19 -12.57
CA THR A 174 6.99 -8.59 -12.95
C THR A 174 6.22 -8.78 -14.25
N GLU A 175 6.35 -9.93 -14.92
CA GLU A 175 5.67 -10.18 -16.20
C GLU A 175 4.14 -10.05 -16.03
N TYR A 176 3.60 -10.67 -14.98
CA TYR A 176 2.20 -10.54 -14.58
C TYR A 176 1.76 -9.08 -14.36
N ARG A 177 2.62 -8.20 -13.82
CA ARG A 177 2.24 -6.79 -13.60
C ARG A 177 2.27 -5.94 -14.87
N ARG A 178 3.09 -6.30 -15.86
CA ARG A 178 3.04 -5.71 -17.20
C ARG A 178 1.69 -6.08 -17.85
N PHE A 179 1.40 -7.37 -17.94
CA PHE A 179 0.10 -7.88 -18.41
C PHE A 179 -1.09 -7.24 -17.68
N GLN A 180 -1.07 -7.18 -16.34
CA GLN A 180 -2.17 -6.60 -15.57
C GLN A 180 -2.38 -5.12 -15.89
N ARG A 181 -1.31 -4.34 -16.10
CA ARG A 181 -1.39 -2.92 -16.48
C ARG A 181 -2.01 -2.76 -17.87
N GLU A 182 -1.53 -3.54 -18.84
CA GLU A 182 -2.05 -3.54 -20.22
C GLU A 182 -3.52 -3.96 -20.26
N ALA A 183 -3.89 -5.05 -19.58
CA ALA A 183 -5.29 -5.49 -19.45
C ALA A 183 -6.19 -4.46 -18.72
N THR A 184 -5.65 -3.63 -17.83
CA THR A 184 -6.41 -2.56 -17.13
C THR A 184 -6.67 -1.32 -18.00
N GLN A 185 -5.93 -1.16 -19.11
CA GLN A 185 -6.20 -0.10 -20.09
C GLN A 185 -7.43 -0.43 -20.95
N GLN A 186 -7.64 -1.71 -21.23
CA GLN A 186 -8.74 -2.24 -22.05
C GLN A 186 -10.00 -2.40 -21.19
N ARG A 187 -10.77 -1.32 -21.01
CA ARG A 187 -11.98 -1.30 -20.16
C ARG A 187 -13.22 -1.78 -20.92
N PHE A 188 -13.71 -2.97 -20.58
CA PHE A 188 -14.90 -3.56 -21.21
C PHE A 188 -15.99 -4.02 -20.23
N SER A 189 -15.74 -4.02 -18.91
CA SER A 189 -16.72 -4.48 -17.93
C SER A 189 -18.01 -3.65 -17.98
N LEU A 190 -19.16 -4.33 -17.97
CA LEU A 190 -20.43 -3.68 -17.64
C LEU A 190 -20.45 -3.28 -16.15
N ARG A 191 -21.26 -2.27 -15.82
CA ARG A 191 -21.53 -1.78 -14.46
C ARG A 191 -22.99 -2.05 -14.08
N PHE A 192 -23.19 -2.68 -12.92
CA PHE A 192 -24.50 -2.83 -12.29
C PHE A 192 -24.68 -1.75 -11.22
N SER A 193 -25.69 -0.89 -11.39
CA SER A 193 -25.91 0.29 -10.55
C SER A 193 -26.63 -0.09 -9.26
N ASN A 194 -25.92 -0.18 -8.15
CA ASN A 194 -26.43 -0.75 -6.91
C ASN A 194 -27.66 0.00 -6.34
N THR A 195 -28.83 -0.65 -6.35
CA THR A 195 -30.01 -0.15 -5.63
C THR A 195 -29.92 -0.50 -4.15
N ALA A 196 -30.16 0.50 -3.29
CA ALA A 196 -30.16 0.41 -1.81
C ALA A 196 -28.79 0.33 -1.08
N SER A 197 -27.93 1.32 -1.30
CA SER A 197 -27.26 2.02 -0.17
C SER A 197 -26.76 3.42 -0.57
N VAL A 198 -26.74 4.35 0.38
CA VAL A 198 -26.23 5.71 0.18
C VAL A 198 -24.72 5.71 0.45
N ASP A 199 -23.91 5.65 -0.61
CA ASP A 199 -22.47 5.96 -0.53
C ASP A 199 -22.14 7.19 -1.38
N ALA A 200 -22.67 8.34 -0.95
CA ALA A 200 -22.38 9.67 -1.48
C ALA A 200 -20.96 10.16 -1.10
N GLY A 201 -19.97 9.27 -1.26
CA GLY A 201 -18.54 9.51 -1.03
C GLY A 201 -17.64 8.85 -2.10
N ALA A 202 -18.17 7.91 -2.89
CA ALA A 202 -17.42 7.17 -3.90
C ALA A 202 -17.25 7.92 -5.25
N THR A 203 -16.94 9.22 -5.23
CA THR A 203 -16.47 9.96 -6.43
C THR A 203 -15.00 9.67 -6.75
N ASP A 204 -14.60 8.40 -6.62
CA ASP A 204 -13.25 7.93 -6.94
C ASP A 204 -13.17 7.64 -8.45
N GLY A 205 -12.13 8.15 -9.11
CA GLY A 205 -12.02 8.27 -10.57
C GLY A 205 -11.80 6.94 -11.34
N SER A 206 -12.20 5.81 -10.75
CA SER A 206 -11.87 4.46 -11.23
C SER A 206 -12.87 3.88 -12.24
N MET A 207 -14.07 4.44 -12.37
CA MET A 207 -15.18 3.88 -13.17
C MET A 207 -15.60 4.71 -14.39
N ALA A 208 -14.81 5.72 -14.78
CA ALA A 208 -15.00 6.45 -16.02
C ALA A 208 -14.63 5.57 -17.22
N GLY A 209 -15.62 5.23 -18.06
CA GLY A 209 -15.44 4.44 -19.29
C GLY A 209 -16.11 3.05 -19.29
N CYS A 210 -16.59 2.54 -18.15
CA CYS A 210 -17.43 1.34 -18.15
C CYS A 210 -18.85 1.70 -18.63
N ARG A 211 -19.43 0.84 -19.49
CA ARG A 211 -20.84 0.94 -19.90
C ARG A 211 -21.74 0.42 -18.78
N ASP A 212 -22.92 0.98 -18.62
CA ASP A 212 -23.93 0.45 -17.71
C ASP A 212 -24.57 -0.82 -18.29
N ALA A 213 -25.02 -1.72 -17.42
CA ALA A 213 -25.70 -2.94 -17.83
C ALA A 213 -27.11 -2.63 -18.39
N PRO A 214 -27.62 -3.45 -19.33
CA PRO A 214 -29.02 -3.39 -19.76
C PRO A 214 -29.97 -3.56 -18.58
N SER A 215 -31.15 -2.90 -18.63
CA SER A 215 -32.14 -2.91 -17.55
C SER A 215 -32.61 -4.32 -17.17
N GLN A 216 -32.77 -5.20 -18.16
CA GLN A 216 -33.16 -6.61 -17.98
C GLN A 216 -32.09 -7.40 -17.23
N LEU A 217 -30.88 -7.52 -17.80
CA LEU A 217 -29.72 -8.13 -17.14
C LEU A 217 -29.46 -7.56 -15.74
N GLN A 218 -29.60 -6.25 -15.57
CA GLN A 218 -29.41 -5.60 -14.28
C GLN A 218 -30.45 -6.05 -13.25
N THR A 219 -31.72 -6.17 -13.65
CA THR A 219 -32.82 -6.64 -12.78
C THR A 219 -32.58 -8.08 -12.33
N GLU A 220 -32.21 -8.96 -13.27
CA GLU A 220 -31.88 -10.36 -12.99
C GLU A 220 -30.67 -10.49 -12.04
N VAL A 221 -29.60 -9.73 -12.29
CA VAL A 221 -28.39 -9.71 -11.45
C VAL A 221 -28.68 -9.15 -10.06
N HIS A 222 -29.53 -8.12 -9.93
CA HIS A 222 -29.99 -7.62 -8.64
C HIS A 222 -30.80 -8.68 -7.87
N SER A 223 -31.69 -9.40 -8.54
CA SER A 223 -32.47 -10.50 -7.95
C SER A 223 -31.58 -11.63 -7.43
N LEU A 224 -30.60 -12.07 -8.23
CA LEU A 224 -29.58 -13.04 -7.82
C LEU A 224 -28.78 -12.58 -6.60
N ILE A 225 -28.36 -11.31 -6.57
CA ILE A 225 -27.60 -10.74 -5.44
C ILE A 225 -28.47 -10.68 -4.18
N ALA A 226 -29.72 -10.24 -4.28
CA ALA A 226 -30.67 -10.25 -3.16
C ALA A 226 -30.88 -11.66 -2.62
N PHE A 227 -31.16 -12.64 -3.50
CA PHE A 227 -31.31 -14.05 -3.15
C PHE A 227 -30.07 -14.62 -2.45
N LYS A 228 -28.86 -14.30 -2.89
CA LYS A 228 -27.63 -14.82 -2.27
C LYS A 228 -27.19 -14.07 -1.00
N THR A 229 -27.66 -12.84 -0.76
CA THR A 229 -27.26 -12.02 0.41
C THR A 229 -28.31 -11.96 1.53
N SER A 230 -29.58 -12.29 1.27
CA SER A 230 -30.67 -12.26 2.25
C SER A 230 -30.39 -13.11 3.50
N THR A 231 -30.80 -12.68 4.69
CA THR A 231 -30.55 -13.41 5.95
C THR A 231 -31.16 -14.82 5.94
N LEU A 232 -32.42 -14.93 5.53
CA LEU A 232 -33.11 -16.20 5.27
C LEU A 232 -33.22 -16.41 3.75
N ALA A 233 -33.41 -17.65 3.31
CA ALA A 233 -33.84 -17.88 1.92
C ALA A 233 -35.25 -17.29 1.72
N PRO A 234 -35.57 -16.69 0.54
CA PRO A 234 -36.93 -16.23 0.25
C PRO A 234 -37.94 -17.38 0.31
N SER A 235 -39.21 -17.06 0.60
CA SER A 235 -40.27 -18.08 0.68
C SER A 235 -40.39 -18.84 -0.65
N GLY A 236 -40.59 -20.16 -0.57
CA GLY A 236 -40.62 -21.06 -1.72
C GLY A 236 -39.24 -21.43 -2.31
N LEU A 237 -38.18 -20.68 -2.01
CA LEU A 237 -36.84 -20.92 -2.57
C LEU A 237 -35.91 -21.64 -1.58
N LEU A 238 -35.16 -22.63 -2.06
CA LEU A 238 -34.09 -23.28 -1.32
C LEU A 238 -32.73 -22.69 -1.75
N ARG A 239 -31.81 -22.54 -0.78
CA ARG A 239 -30.54 -21.85 -1.03
C ARG A 239 -29.36 -22.55 -0.36
N GLN A 240 -28.41 -23.00 -1.18
CA GLN A 240 -27.10 -23.44 -0.68
C GLN A 240 -26.14 -22.24 -0.55
N GLY A 241 -25.76 -21.93 0.70
CA GLY A 241 -24.80 -20.88 1.05
C GLY A 241 -25.35 -19.45 0.98
N MET A 242 -24.71 -18.55 1.73
CA MET A 242 -24.97 -17.11 1.72
C MET A 242 -23.68 -16.38 1.30
N TRP A 243 -23.82 -15.31 0.53
CA TRP A 243 -22.70 -14.42 0.19
C TRP A 243 -22.63 -13.27 1.20
N GLY A 244 -21.41 -12.98 1.68
CA GLY A 244 -21.11 -11.70 2.30
C GLY A 244 -20.92 -10.61 1.24
N GLU A 245 -20.95 -9.36 1.67
CA GLU A 245 -20.75 -8.14 0.86
C GLU A 245 -19.58 -8.25 -0.13
N GLU A 246 -18.39 -8.67 0.34
CA GLU A 246 -17.21 -8.80 -0.53
C GLU A 246 -17.33 -9.94 -1.56
N THR A 247 -18.10 -10.99 -1.26
CA THR A 247 -18.40 -12.07 -2.23
C THR A 247 -19.40 -11.59 -3.28
N ALA A 248 -20.44 -10.84 -2.87
CA ALA A 248 -21.41 -10.26 -3.78
C ALA A 248 -20.76 -9.24 -4.74
N SER A 249 -19.95 -8.33 -4.20
CA SER A 249 -19.14 -7.38 -4.98
C SER A 249 -18.21 -8.09 -5.98
N GLN A 250 -17.52 -9.15 -5.56
CA GLN A 250 -16.72 -9.97 -6.47
C GLN A 250 -17.58 -10.61 -7.57
N LYS A 251 -18.77 -11.13 -7.28
CA LYS A 251 -19.63 -11.74 -8.31
C LYS A 251 -20.19 -10.70 -9.30
N LEU A 252 -20.46 -9.48 -8.87
CA LEU A 252 -20.79 -8.37 -9.77
C LEU A 252 -19.63 -8.03 -10.73
N GLU A 253 -18.39 -7.96 -10.24
CA GLU A 253 -17.19 -7.75 -11.08
C GLU A 253 -17.01 -8.88 -12.11
N HIS A 254 -17.15 -10.14 -11.67
CA HIS A 254 -17.05 -11.31 -12.53
C HIS A 254 -18.13 -11.33 -13.63
N LEU A 255 -19.37 -11.00 -13.30
CA LEU A 255 -20.48 -10.88 -14.26
C LEU A 255 -20.27 -9.71 -15.22
N GLY A 256 -19.82 -8.56 -14.73
CA GLY A 256 -19.55 -7.37 -15.53
C GLY A 256 -18.48 -7.63 -16.59
N LEU A 257 -17.43 -8.39 -16.25
CA LEU A 257 -16.40 -8.84 -17.18
C LEU A 257 -16.90 -9.92 -18.17
N MET A 258 -17.82 -10.80 -17.76
CA MET A 258 -18.41 -11.81 -18.66
C MET A 258 -19.27 -11.16 -19.74
N PHE A 259 -20.31 -10.42 -19.34
CA PHE A 259 -21.22 -9.76 -20.28
C PHE A 259 -20.58 -8.58 -21.01
N GLY A 260 -19.57 -7.95 -20.40
CA GLY A 260 -18.73 -6.96 -21.08
C GLY A 260 -17.93 -7.53 -22.25
N ALA A 261 -17.48 -8.79 -22.15
CA ALA A 261 -16.81 -9.49 -23.25
C ALA A 261 -17.80 -9.87 -24.36
N LEU A 262 -18.98 -10.39 -24.00
CA LEU A 262 -20.05 -10.70 -24.97
C LEU A 262 -20.51 -9.46 -25.74
N CYS A 263 -20.73 -8.34 -25.05
CA CYS A 263 -21.24 -7.08 -25.62
C CYS A 263 -20.18 -6.23 -26.36
N SER A 264 -18.90 -6.50 -26.16
CA SER A 264 -17.84 -5.77 -26.86
C SER A 264 -17.73 -6.24 -28.31
N PRO A 265 -17.41 -5.35 -29.27
CA PRO A 265 -17.37 -5.73 -30.68
C PRO A 265 -16.11 -6.55 -31.04
N PRO A 266 -16.17 -7.37 -32.10
CA PRO A 266 -15.08 -8.28 -32.50
C PRO A 266 -13.89 -7.58 -33.15
N ASP A 267 -14.08 -6.40 -33.73
CA ASP A 267 -13.05 -5.60 -34.42
C ASP A 267 -12.26 -4.65 -33.48
N GLY A 268 -12.80 -4.34 -32.30
CA GLY A 268 -12.15 -3.45 -31.31
C GLY A 268 -11.08 -4.12 -30.46
N ASP A 269 -10.39 -3.34 -29.60
CA ASP A 269 -9.31 -3.80 -28.69
C ASP A 269 -9.71 -4.99 -27.78
N VAL A 270 -11.01 -5.16 -27.54
CA VAL A 270 -11.57 -6.23 -26.71
C VAL A 270 -11.74 -7.53 -27.50
N ARG A 271 -11.93 -7.45 -28.83
CA ARG A 271 -12.33 -8.56 -29.71
C ARG A 271 -13.44 -9.41 -29.08
N GLY A 272 -14.49 -8.75 -28.61
CA GLY A 272 -15.61 -9.43 -27.97
C GLY A 272 -16.51 -10.13 -29.00
N PHE A 273 -17.63 -10.71 -28.57
CA PHE A 273 -18.53 -11.39 -29.50
C PHE A 273 -19.35 -10.40 -30.35
N GLY A 274 -19.76 -9.28 -29.76
CA GLY A 274 -20.63 -8.29 -30.41
C GLY A 274 -22.13 -8.52 -30.17
N VAL A 275 -22.51 -9.27 -29.12
CA VAL A 275 -23.92 -9.50 -28.76
C VAL A 275 -24.62 -8.16 -28.49
N PRO A 276 -25.77 -7.86 -29.15
CA PRO A 276 -26.55 -6.66 -28.88
C PRO A 276 -26.92 -6.54 -27.40
N ALA A 277 -26.86 -5.33 -26.85
CA ALA A 277 -27.02 -5.09 -25.43
C ALA A 277 -28.41 -5.52 -24.91
N ASP A 278 -29.44 -5.37 -25.73
CA ASP A 278 -30.82 -5.79 -25.51
C ASP A 278 -31.04 -7.32 -25.53
N ARG A 279 -30.05 -8.12 -25.95
CA ARG A 279 -30.09 -9.59 -25.90
C ARG A 279 -29.31 -10.22 -24.73
N LEU A 280 -28.74 -9.41 -23.84
CA LEU A 280 -27.96 -9.92 -22.70
C LEU A 280 -28.88 -10.28 -21.53
N CYS A 281 -28.90 -11.56 -21.15
CA CYS A 281 -29.58 -12.06 -19.96
C CYS A 281 -28.75 -13.14 -19.25
N LEU A 282 -29.04 -13.42 -17.98
CA LEU A 282 -28.35 -14.43 -17.19
C LEU A 282 -28.59 -15.85 -17.73
N ALA A 283 -29.73 -16.11 -18.37
CA ALA A 283 -30.06 -17.39 -18.99
C ALA A 283 -29.00 -17.86 -20.01
N MET A 284 -28.33 -16.93 -20.72
CA MET A 284 -27.22 -17.25 -21.63
C MET A 284 -26.13 -18.11 -20.99
N LEU A 285 -25.93 -18.00 -19.67
CA LEU A 285 -24.89 -18.73 -18.94
C LEU A 285 -25.20 -20.23 -18.74
N LEU A 286 -26.34 -20.73 -19.21
CA LEU A 286 -26.64 -22.17 -19.26
C LEU A 286 -26.24 -22.83 -20.60
N PHE A 287 -25.91 -22.07 -21.65
CA PHE A 287 -25.67 -22.62 -22.98
C PHE A 287 -24.17 -22.96 -23.20
N PRO A 288 -23.82 -24.22 -23.59
CA PRO A 288 -22.43 -24.65 -23.77
C PRO A 288 -21.60 -23.75 -24.70
N SER A 289 -22.16 -23.31 -25.82
CA SER A 289 -21.45 -22.52 -26.84
C SER A 289 -20.99 -21.14 -26.31
N VAL A 290 -21.78 -20.52 -25.42
CA VAL A 290 -21.41 -19.27 -24.72
C VAL A 290 -20.15 -19.46 -23.86
N TRP A 291 -20.00 -20.64 -23.26
CA TRP A 291 -18.81 -20.99 -22.49
C TRP A 291 -17.65 -21.44 -23.37
N ASP A 292 -17.89 -22.17 -24.45
CA ASP A 292 -16.86 -22.56 -25.41
C ASP A 292 -16.22 -21.33 -26.04
N TRP A 293 -17.01 -20.37 -26.51
CA TRP A 293 -16.52 -19.08 -26.98
C TRP A 293 -15.77 -18.32 -25.88
N TYR A 294 -16.37 -18.12 -24.71
CA TYR A 294 -15.74 -17.29 -23.67
C TYR A 294 -14.43 -17.91 -23.16
N LEU A 295 -14.35 -19.23 -23.04
CA LEU A 295 -13.12 -19.91 -22.65
C LEU A 295 -12.04 -19.74 -23.72
N HIS A 296 -12.36 -19.92 -25.00
CA HIS A 296 -11.42 -19.72 -26.09
C HIS A 296 -10.95 -18.26 -26.20
N TRP A 297 -11.87 -17.29 -26.15
CA TRP A 297 -11.55 -15.86 -26.11
C TRP A 297 -10.62 -15.49 -24.93
N ARG A 298 -10.83 -16.09 -23.75
CA ARG A 298 -9.96 -15.91 -22.58
C ARG A 298 -8.59 -16.54 -22.76
N GLU A 299 -8.50 -17.64 -23.50
CA GLU A 299 -7.23 -18.26 -23.88
C GLU A 299 -6.49 -17.41 -24.89
N GLU A 300 -7.09 -17.01 -26.02
CA GLU A 300 -6.46 -16.13 -27.02
C GLU A 300 -5.94 -14.83 -26.40
N ARG A 301 -6.78 -14.19 -25.55
CA ARG A 301 -6.45 -12.89 -24.93
C ARG A 301 -5.36 -12.95 -23.86
N ARG A 302 -5.00 -14.14 -23.36
CA ARG A 302 -3.94 -14.34 -22.34
C ARG A 302 -2.77 -15.21 -22.82
N GLY A 303 -2.99 -16.04 -23.83
CA GLY A 303 -2.17 -17.18 -24.22
C GLY A 303 -2.36 -18.45 -23.38
N PHE A 304 -3.27 -18.48 -22.39
CA PHE A 304 -3.54 -19.67 -21.53
C PHE A 304 -4.71 -19.50 -20.52
N TYR A 305 -5.24 -20.63 -20.06
CA TYR A 305 -6.21 -20.74 -18.95
C TYR A 305 -5.59 -20.52 -17.56
N THR A 306 -6.41 -20.06 -16.61
CA THR A 306 -6.03 -19.93 -15.19
C THR A 306 -7.14 -20.47 -14.27
N SER A 307 -6.91 -20.42 -12.95
CA SER A 307 -7.96 -20.71 -11.96
C SER A 307 -9.16 -19.75 -12.01
N TRP A 308 -9.08 -18.61 -12.69
CA TRP A 308 -10.24 -17.73 -12.91
C TRP A 308 -11.33 -18.44 -13.69
N GLU A 309 -10.98 -19.07 -14.81
CA GLU A 309 -11.93 -19.71 -15.71
C GLU A 309 -12.61 -20.91 -15.03
N VAL A 310 -11.86 -21.66 -14.22
CA VAL A 310 -12.37 -22.69 -13.30
C VAL A 310 -13.37 -22.10 -12.29
N ASN A 311 -13.05 -20.97 -11.67
CA ASN A 311 -13.92 -20.28 -10.69
C ASN A 311 -15.18 -19.65 -11.33
N MET A 312 -15.20 -19.42 -12.64
CA MET A 312 -16.39 -18.98 -13.39
C MET A 312 -17.32 -20.16 -13.69
N LEU A 313 -16.78 -21.31 -14.11
CA LEU A 313 -17.55 -22.53 -14.29
C LEU A 313 -18.16 -23.02 -12.94
N ASP A 314 -17.37 -23.01 -11.85
CA ASP A 314 -17.89 -23.31 -10.51
C ASP A 314 -18.98 -22.34 -10.04
N PHE A 315 -18.91 -21.09 -10.49
CA PHE A 315 -19.94 -20.09 -10.18
C PHE A 315 -21.24 -20.40 -10.92
N ALA A 316 -21.21 -20.60 -12.23
CA ALA A 316 -22.40 -20.94 -13.01
C ALA A 316 -23.02 -22.28 -12.58
N LEU A 317 -22.19 -23.30 -12.31
CA LEU A 317 -22.62 -24.55 -11.68
C LEU A 317 -23.40 -24.31 -10.37
N SER A 318 -23.01 -23.32 -9.55
CA SER A 318 -23.72 -22.97 -8.31
C SER A 318 -25.07 -22.25 -8.51
N LEU A 319 -25.39 -21.88 -9.76
CA LEU A 319 -26.67 -21.26 -10.15
C LEU A 319 -27.61 -22.25 -10.86
N ALA A 320 -27.08 -23.27 -11.53
CA ALA A 320 -27.89 -24.32 -12.20
C ALA A 320 -28.26 -25.52 -11.31
N ARG A 321 -27.60 -25.68 -10.14
CA ARG A 321 -27.79 -26.81 -9.20
C ARG A 321 -29.26 -27.17 -8.97
N GLU A 322 -29.55 -28.47 -9.06
CA GLU A 322 -30.80 -29.08 -8.62
C GLU A 322 -31.26 -28.50 -7.26
N LYS A 323 -32.54 -28.14 -7.17
CA LYS A 323 -33.25 -27.56 -6.01
C LYS A 323 -32.70 -26.25 -5.44
N THR A 324 -31.42 -25.90 -5.58
CA THR A 324 -30.74 -24.84 -4.79
C THR A 324 -29.95 -23.82 -5.60
N GLY A 325 -29.81 -24.07 -6.91
CA GLY A 325 -29.35 -23.10 -7.90
C GLY A 325 -30.40 -22.00 -8.09
N TRP A 326 -29.96 -20.77 -8.32
CA TRP A 326 -30.89 -19.65 -8.52
C TRP A 326 -31.58 -19.72 -9.89
N MET A 327 -30.81 -19.93 -10.97
CA MET A 327 -31.37 -20.08 -12.33
C MET A 327 -32.35 -21.26 -12.39
N ARG A 328 -32.01 -22.40 -11.78
CA ARG A 328 -32.88 -23.59 -11.71
C ARG A 328 -34.24 -23.34 -11.05
N GLN A 329 -34.35 -22.33 -10.20
CA GLN A 329 -35.60 -21.95 -9.52
C GLN A 329 -36.32 -20.76 -10.19
N HIS A 330 -35.77 -20.26 -11.31
CA HIS A 330 -36.30 -19.13 -12.07
C HIS A 330 -36.43 -19.49 -13.57
N PRO A 331 -37.41 -20.33 -13.95
CA PRO A 331 -37.69 -20.64 -15.35
C PRO A 331 -38.23 -19.42 -16.13
N ASP A 332 -38.70 -18.38 -15.44
CA ASP A 332 -39.03 -17.05 -15.98
C ASP A 332 -37.85 -16.37 -16.70
N LEU A 333 -36.61 -16.84 -16.47
CA LEU A 333 -35.44 -16.40 -17.23
C LEU A 333 -35.44 -16.90 -18.68
N ALA A 334 -36.29 -17.88 -19.05
CA ALA A 334 -36.44 -18.32 -20.43
C ALA A 334 -37.09 -17.23 -21.31
N ASP A 335 -38.04 -16.45 -20.75
CA ASP A 335 -38.68 -15.32 -21.44
C ASP A 335 -37.70 -14.20 -21.82
N ALA A 336 -36.51 -14.20 -21.22
CA ALA A 336 -35.42 -13.27 -21.50
C ALA A 336 -34.46 -13.75 -22.61
N LEU A 337 -34.59 -15.00 -23.09
CA LEU A 337 -33.72 -15.53 -24.13
C LEU A 337 -34.14 -15.05 -25.53
N GLN A 338 -33.14 -14.69 -26.31
CA GLN A 338 -33.27 -14.48 -27.76
C GLN A 338 -32.19 -15.28 -28.48
N PRO A 339 -32.42 -15.71 -29.74
CA PRO A 339 -31.38 -16.31 -30.55
C PRO A 339 -30.19 -15.36 -30.70
N VAL A 340 -28.99 -15.91 -30.60
CA VAL A 340 -27.72 -15.22 -30.84
C VAL A 340 -26.90 -16.16 -31.71
N ASP A 341 -26.62 -15.73 -32.94
CA ASP A 341 -25.93 -16.56 -33.94
C ASP A 341 -24.62 -17.13 -33.36
N GLU A 342 -24.31 -18.37 -33.72
CA GLU A 342 -23.19 -19.19 -33.18
C GLU A 342 -23.21 -19.51 -31.67
N LEU A 343 -23.99 -18.81 -30.83
CA LEU A 343 -24.03 -19.00 -29.37
C LEU A 343 -25.30 -19.68 -28.83
N ILE A 344 -26.48 -19.32 -29.32
CA ILE A 344 -27.79 -19.83 -28.86
C ILE A 344 -28.73 -19.88 -30.07
N SER A 345 -29.10 -21.08 -30.50
CA SER A 345 -30.03 -21.29 -31.62
C SER A 345 -31.50 -21.08 -31.21
N ALA A 346 -32.38 -20.82 -32.18
CA ALA A 346 -33.81 -20.70 -31.91
C ALA A 346 -34.42 -21.97 -31.30
N GLY A 347 -33.98 -23.16 -31.73
CA GLY A 347 -34.43 -24.44 -31.16
C GLY A 347 -34.01 -24.64 -29.70
N GLU A 348 -32.87 -24.08 -29.29
CA GLU A 348 -32.41 -24.07 -27.89
C GLU A 348 -33.24 -23.11 -27.03
N VAL A 349 -33.71 -21.98 -27.58
CA VAL A 349 -34.67 -21.08 -26.90
C VAL A 349 -36.03 -21.78 -26.76
N ASP A 350 -36.55 -22.36 -27.84
CA ASP A 350 -37.81 -23.12 -27.84
C ASP A 350 -37.78 -24.31 -26.85
N GLU A 351 -36.61 -24.90 -26.62
CA GLU A 351 -36.43 -25.95 -25.62
C GLU A 351 -36.33 -25.38 -24.19
N ALA A 352 -35.62 -24.27 -23.98
CA ALA A 352 -35.55 -23.61 -22.67
C ALA A 352 -36.92 -23.16 -22.15
N CYS A 353 -37.79 -22.68 -23.04
CA CYS A 353 -39.17 -22.33 -22.72
C CYS A 353 -40.08 -23.56 -22.48
N ARG A 354 -39.62 -24.78 -22.79
CA ARG A 354 -40.38 -26.04 -22.69
C ARG A 354 -39.93 -26.92 -21.52
N ASP A 355 -38.62 -27.05 -21.32
CA ASP A 355 -37.99 -27.87 -20.29
C ASP A 355 -36.69 -27.21 -19.79
N TRP A 356 -36.87 -26.17 -18.96
CA TRP A 356 -35.80 -25.45 -18.28
C TRP A 356 -34.94 -26.33 -17.37
N ASP A 357 -35.52 -27.40 -16.83
CA ASP A 357 -34.85 -28.35 -15.95
C ASP A 357 -33.83 -29.19 -16.74
N ALA A 358 -34.21 -29.71 -17.91
CA ALA A 358 -33.31 -30.40 -18.81
C ALA A 358 -32.16 -29.50 -19.33
N VAL A 359 -32.42 -28.22 -19.60
CA VAL A 359 -31.36 -27.25 -19.95
C VAL A 359 -30.36 -27.11 -18.80
N CYS A 360 -30.83 -26.95 -17.56
CA CYS A 360 -29.96 -26.86 -16.39
C CYS A 360 -29.13 -28.14 -16.17
N ASP A 361 -29.72 -29.33 -16.34
CA ASP A 361 -29.01 -30.59 -16.11
C ASP A 361 -27.99 -30.91 -17.21
N ARG A 362 -28.29 -30.59 -18.49
CA ARG A 362 -27.26 -30.63 -19.56
C ARG A 362 -26.12 -29.66 -19.29
N PHE A 363 -26.42 -28.45 -18.84
CA PHE A 363 -25.39 -27.47 -18.49
C PHE A 363 -24.48 -27.98 -17.36
N ILE A 364 -25.05 -28.61 -16.32
CA ILE A 364 -24.27 -29.22 -15.23
C ILE A 364 -23.30 -30.28 -15.78
N ILE A 365 -23.76 -31.16 -16.68
CA ILE A 365 -22.92 -32.19 -17.30
C ILE A 365 -21.78 -31.57 -18.12
N TYR A 366 -22.08 -30.56 -18.95
CA TYR A 366 -21.07 -29.82 -19.73
C TYR A 366 -20.04 -29.17 -18.79
N ALA A 367 -20.48 -28.33 -17.85
CA ALA A 367 -19.61 -27.50 -17.04
C ALA A 367 -18.78 -28.32 -16.03
N LEU A 368 -19.30 -29.44 -15.50
CA LEU A 368 -18.53 -30.36 -14.65
C LEU A 368 -17.37 -31.03 -15.41
N ASN A 369 -17.53 -31.31 -16.70
CA ASN A 369 -16.48 -31.91 -17.51
C ASN A 369 -15.49 -30.84 -18.01
N ARG A 370 -15.98 -29.76 -18.64
CA ARG A 370 -15.12 -28.67 -19.12
C ARG A 370 -14.29 -28.04 -17.99
N LYS A 371 -14.83 -27.96 -16.77
CA LYS A 371 -14.07 -27.55 -15.58
C LYS A 371 -12.83 -28.43 -15.35
N LYS A 372 -12.95 -29.76 -15.44
CA LYS A 372 -11.82 -30.69 -15.28
C LYS A 372 -10.78 -30.49 -16.37
N ASP A 373 -11.21 -30.28 -17.61
CA ASP A 373 -10.31 -30.08 -18.75
C ASP A 373 -9.52 -28.78 -18.59
N VAL A 374 -10.20 -27.66 -18.31
CA VAL A 374 -9.58 -26.37 -17.97
C VAL A 374 -8.66 -26.49 -16.75
N GLN A 375 -9.03 -27.27 -15.72
CA GLN A 375 -8.18 -27.53 -14.55
C GLN A 375 -6.87 -28.27 -14.87
N ARG A 376 -6.83 -29.13 -15.92
CA ARG A 376 -5.59 -29.82 -16.34
C ARG A 376 -4.60 -28.88 -17.05
N VAL A 377 -5.11 -27.91 -17.81
CA VAL A 377 -4.28 -27.00 -18.63
C VAL A 377 -4.04 -25.62 -18.00
N ALA A 378 -4.75 -25.28 -16.93
CA ALA A 378 -4.63 -23.99 -16.25
C ALA A 378 -3.24 -23.75 -15.64
N LYS A 379 -2.59 -22.67 -16.06
CA LYS A 379 -1.26 -22.26 -15.59
C LYS A 379 -1.36 -21.20 -14.49
N VAL A 380 -0.34 -21.16 -13.62
CA VAL A 380 -0.19 -20.11 -12.60
C VAL A 380 0.42 -18.87 -13.26
N HIS A 381 -0.40 -17.91 -13.68
CA HIS A 381 0.06 -16.65 -14.29
C HIS A 381 0.94 -15.80 -13.35
N ARG A 382 0.72 -15.92 -12.03
CA ARG A 382 1.44 -15.14 -11.03
C ARG A 382 1.90 -16.06 -9.91
N ASP A 383 3.20 -16.13 -9.70
CA ASP A 383 3.71 -16.54 -8.39
C ASP A 383 3.34 -15.44 -7.37
N PRO A 384 2.48 -15.73 -6.36
CA PRO A 384 2.08 -14.72 -5.38
C PRO A 384 3.27 -14.19 -4.56
N PHE A 385 4.32 -15.01 -4.44
CA PHE A 385 5.51 -14.82 -3.61
C PHE A 385 6.68 -14.16 -4.34
N GLU A 386 6.71 -14.13 -5.67
CA GLU A 386 7.77 -13.47 -6.47
C GLU A 386 8.22 -12.11 -5.91
N PRO A 387 7.31 -11.20 -5.47
CA PRO A 387 7.71 -9.90 -4.91
C PRO A 387 8.45 -9.94 -3.57
N ILE A 388 8.49 -11.09 -2.90
CA ILE A 388 9.09 -11.32 -1.57
C ILE A 388 10.00 -12.55 -1.52
N LEU A 389 10.37 -13.16 -2.65
CA LEU A 389 11.23 -14.34 -2.70
C LEU A 389 12.53 -14.18 -1.87
N PRO A 390 13.29 -13.07 -1.95
CA PRO A 390 14.48 -12.85 -1.12
C PRO A 390 14.24 -12.91 0.41
N ILE A 391 12.99 -12.73 0.85
CA ILE A 391 12.60 -12.87 2.27
C ILE A 391 12.23 -14.34 2.57
N LEU A 392 11.49 -15.00 1.67
CA LEU A 392 11.05 -16.38 1.88
C LEU A 392 12.19 -17.41 1.68
N GLU A 393 13.20 -17.07 0.90
CA GLU A 393 14.40 -17.89 0.66
C GLU A 393 15.36 -17.84 1.86
N ALA A 394 15.45 -16.71 2.56
CA ALA A 394 16.26 -16.54 3.77
C ALA A 394 15.92 -17.56 4.88
N GLU A 395 16.91 -17.91 5.71
CA GLU A 395 16.77 -18.85 6.84
C GLU A 395 15.74 -18.41 7.90
N SER A 396 15.57 -17.09 8.03
CA SER A 396 14.65 -16.46 8.97
C SER A 396 13.81 -15.40 8.25
N PRO A 397 12.72 -15.77 7.55
CA PRO A 397 11.92 -14.82 6.79
C PRO A 397 11.36 -13.67 7.64
N VAL A 398 10.93 -13.94 8.88
CA VAL A 398 10.53 -12.90 9.83
C VAL A 398 11.70 -12.02 10.25
N GLY A 399 12.90 -12.58 10.46
CA GLY A 399 14.12 -11.82 10.77
C GLY A 399 14.56 -10.92 9.61
N GLU A 400 14.48 -11.42 8.38
CA GLU A 400 14.81 -10.66 7.17
C GLU A 400 13.82 -9.50 6.99
N TYR A 401 12.50 -9.76 7.11
CA TYR A 401 11.47 -8.71 7.06
C TYR A 401 11.60 -7.70 8.23
N ARG A 402 12.09 -8.12 9.40
CA ARG A 402 12.31 -7.23 10.56
C ARG A 402 13.24 -6.05 10.22
N LYS A 403 14.23 -6.26 9.34
CA LYS A 403 15.16 -5.22 8.86
C LYS A 403 14.44 -4.01 8.26
N ILE A 404 13.28 -4.22 7.62
CA ILE A 404 12.44 -3.12 7.10
C ILE A 404 11.99 -2.18 8.23
N THR A 405 11.63 -2.74 9.39
CA THR A 405 11.21 -1.95 10.56
C THR A 405 12.39 -1.32 11.29
N GLU A 406 13.57 -1.93 11.25
CA GLU A 406 14.81 -1.34 11.79
C GLU A 406 15.25 -0.13 10.95
N GLU A 407 15.21 -0.25 9.62
CA GLU A 407 15.46 0.84 8.66
C GLU A 407 14.41 1.98 8.78
N MET A 408 13.16 1.67 9.13
CA MET A 408 12.16 2.69 9.47
C MET A 408 12.50 3.48 10.73
N LEU A 409 12.94 2.82 11.81
CA LEU A 409 13.38 3.50 13.03
C LEU A 409 14.66 4.29 12.75
N ALA A 410 15.63 3.67 12.06
CA ALA A 410 16.82 4.27 11.51
C ALA A 410 16.54 5.62 10.82
N ARG A 411 15.61 5.65 9.85
CA ARG A 411 15.29 6.83 9.04
C ARG A 411 14.05 7.60 9.53
N MET A 412 13.65 7.43 10.79
CA MET A 412 12.50 8.11 11.36
C MET A 412 12.73 9.64 11.43
N PRO A 413 11.76 10.47 10.99
CA PRO A 413 11.89 11.93 11.10
C PRO A 413 11.88 12.43 12.54
N SER A 414 12.59 13.53 12.79
CA SER A 414 12.60 14.22 14.09
C SER A 414 11.20 14.71 14.45
N ALA A 415 10.55 14.09 15.45
CA ALA A 415 9.17 14.41 15.83
C ALA A 415 9.00 15.88 16.31
N ARG A 416 10.07 16.49 16.84
CA ARG A 416 10.08 17.91 17.25
C ARG A 416 10.07 18.89 16.06
N ARG A 417 10.79 18.58 14.97
CA ARG A 417 10.89 19.46 13.78
C ARG A 417 9.88 19.09 12.68
N HIS A 418 9.48 17.82 12.60
CA HIS A 418 8.68 17.26 11.51
C HIS A 418 7.55 16.34 12.02
N PRO A 419 6.69 16.81 12.95
CA PRO A 419 5.72 15.98 13.68
C PRO A 419 4.84 15.10 12.78
N LYS A 420 4.26 15.64 11.70
CA LYS A 420 3.42 14.84 10.78
C LYS A 420 4.20 13.73 10.07
N ALA A 421 5.45 13.98 9.67
CA ALA A 421 6.26 12.97 8.99
C ALA A 421 6.80 11.89 9.95
N ALA A 422 7.04 12.25 11.21
CA ALA A 422 7.32 11.29 12.27
C ALA A 422 6.08 10.41 12.55
N ALA A 423 4.90 11.03 12.71
CA ALA A 423 3.62 10.33 12.86
C ALA A 423 3.32 9.35 11.72
N GLU A 424 3.58 9.74 10.47
CA GLU A 424 3.45 8.87 9.30
C GLU A 424 4.44 7.69 9.32
N ALA A 425 5.65 7.87 9.86
CA ALA A 425 6.64 6.81 10.01
C ALA A 425 6.30 5.85 11.17
N VAL A 426 5.85 6.37 12.32
CA VAL A 426 5.37 5.56 13.46
C VAL A 426 4.17 4.70 13.04
N ARG A 427 3.20 5.27 12.31
CA ARG A 427 2.09 4.50 11.74
C ARG A 427 2.57 3.36 10.84
N ALA A 428 3.52 3.64 9.92
CA ALA A 428 4.05 2.64 9.00
C ALA A 428 4.81 1.52 9.73
N PHE A 429 5.62 1.87 10.74
CA PHE A 429 6.28 0.91 11.63
C PHE A 429 5.27 0.02 12.34
N LEU A 430 4.24 0.60 12.97
CA LEU A 430 3.19 -0.16 13.65
C LEU A 430 2.39 -1.06 12.70
N MET A 431 2.07 -0.60 11.48
CA MET A 431 1.42 -1.46 10.46
C MET A 431 2.24 -2.73 10.20
N LEU A 432 3.55 -2.60 9.98
CA LEU A 432 4.42 -3.76 9.74
C LEU A 432 4.60 -4.64 10.99
N ARG A 433 4.80 -4.05 12.18
CA ARG A 433 4.96 -4.81 13.43
C ARG A 433 3.68 -5.57 13.82
N PHE A 434 2.50 -4.97 13.63
CA PHE A 434 1.21 -5.64 13.86
C PHE A 434 1.00 -6.76 12.83
N GLY A 435 1.39 -6.55 11.56
CA GLY A 435 1.40 -7.62 10.56
C GLY A 435 2.25 -8.82 10.97
N LEU A 436 3.49 -8.57 11.40
CA LEU A 436 4.45 -9.59 11.83
C LEU A 436 4.07 -10.33 13.12
N HIS A 437 3.37 -9.69 14.05
CA HIS A 437 3.01 -10.32 15.34
C HIS A 437 1.66 -11.02 15.33
N LEU A 438 0.70 -10.53 14.52
CA LEU A 438 -0.68 -11.02 14.57
C LEU A 438 -1.03 -11.95 13.40
N GLY A 439 -0.30 -11.86 12.29
CA GLY A 439 -0.60 -12.60 11.05
C GLY A 439 -1.95 -12.28 10.42
N LEU A 440 -2.62 -11.21 10.86
CA LEU A 440 -4.01 -10.92 10.48
C LEU A 440 -4.16 -10.53 9.00
N ARG A 441 -5.32 -10.85 8.42
CA ARG A 441 -5.71 -10.38 7.08
C ARG A 441 -5.94 -8.86 7.09
N GLN A 442 -5.74 -8.21 5.94
CA GLN A 442 -5.79 -6.73 5.86
C GLN A 442 -7.08 -6.12 6.37
N LYS A 443 -8.24 -6.77 6.16
CA LYS A 443 -9.55 -6.32 6.69
C LYS A 443 -9.48 -6.14 8.21
N ASN A 444 -9.01 -7.17 8.91
CA ASN A 444 -8.94 -7.22 10.37
C ASN A 444 -7.95 -6.19 10.93
N LEU A 445 -6.79 -5.97 10.28
CA LEU A 445 -5.84 -4.91 10.67
C LEU A 445 -6.40 -3.50 10.41
N ARG A 446 -7.02 -3.30 9.24
CA ARG A 446 -7.59 -2.03 8.78
C ARG A 446 -8.78 -1.56 9.63
N GLN A 447 -9.61 -2.50 10.06
CA GLN A 447 -10.81 -2.27 10.87
C GLN A 447 -10.59 -2.53 12.36
N LEU A 448 -9.35 -2.82 12.80
CA LEU A 448 -9.00 -2.95 14.21
C LEU A 448 -9.33 -1.65 14.96
N ARG A 449 -10.23 -1.72 15.93
CA ARG A 449 -10.53 -0.63 16.87
C ARG A 449 -9.48 -0.60 17.99
N PHE A 450 -9.56 0.38 18.86
CA PHE A 450 -8.70 0.43 20.05
C PHE A 450 -9.45 0.99 21.26
N CYS A 451 -9.08 0.53 22.44
CA CYS A 451 -9.34 1.20 23.70
C CYS A 451 -8.02 1.72 24.29
N VAL A 452 -8.05 2.85 24.98
CA VAL A 452 -6.87 3.39 25.67
C VAL A 452 -6.68 2.65 27.00
N ARG A 453 -5.44 2.62 27.54
CA ARG A 453 -5.17 2.02 28.86
C ARG A 453 -6.07 2.66 29.92
N GLY A 454 -6.70 1.85 30.78
CA GLY A 454 -7.68 2.31 31.77
C GLY A 454 -9.06 2.68 31.20
N GLY A 455 -9.28 2.57 29.89
CA GLY A 455 -10.59 2.73 29.27
C GLY A 455 -11.44 1.47 29.36
N ARG A 456 -12.77 1.62 29.28
CA ARG A 456 -13.70 0.49 29.25
C ARG A 456 -13.63 -0.22 27.89
N HIS A 457 -13.33 -1.51 27.89
CA HIS A 457 -13.29 -2.34 26.69
C HIS A 457 -14.68 -2.52 26.05
N SER A 458 -14.72 -2.71 24.74
CA SER A 458 -15.93 -3.17 24.05
C SER A 458 -16.27 -4.60 24.47
N SER A 459 -17.55 -4.90 24.66
CA SER A 459 -17.97 -6.29 24.90
C SER A 459 -17.83 -7.13 23.63
N GLU A 460 -17.68 -8.45 23.80
CA GLU A 460 -17.61 -9.37 22.65
C GLU A 460 -18.83 -9.21 21.75
N LYS A 461 -20.04 -9.09 22.34
CA LYS A 461 -21.30 -8.84 21.62
C LYS A 461 -21.28 -7.57 20.75
N GLN A 462 -20.64 -6.49 21.21
CA GLN A 462 -20.50 -5.26 20.44
C GLN A 462 -19.52 -5.45 19.26
N LEU A 463 -18.42 -6.18 19.49
CA LEU A 463 -17.43 -6.49 18.45
C LEU A 463 -17.94 -7.52 17.43
N GLU A 464 -18.81 -8.45 17.83
CA GLU A 464 -19.54 -9.36 16.95
C GLU A 464 -20.46 -8.60 16.00
N ASN A 465 -21.29 -7.69 16.54
CA ASN A 465 -22.20 -6.87 15.75
C ASN A 465 -21.46 -5.98 14.74
N LEU A 466 -20.32 -5.41 15.15
CA LEU A 466 -19.43 -4.61 14.29
C LEU A 466 -18.51 -5.45 13.38
N ARG A 467 -18.47 -6.78 13.56
CA ARG A 467 -17.57 -7.74 12.89
C ARG A 467 -16.11 -7.28 12.83
N CYS A 468 -15.61 -6.72 13.93
CA CYS A 468 -14.26 -6.12 14.01
C CYS A 468 -13.53 -6.51 15.31
N GLY A 469 -12.22 -6.27 15.36
CA GLY A 469 -11.40 -6.46 16.56
C GLY A 469 -11.18 -5.20 17.39
N GLU A 470 -10.61 -5.34 18.58
CA GLU A 470 -10.15 -4.26 19.45
C GLU A 470 -8.73 -4.54 19.99
N LEU A 471 -7.83 -3.57 19.85
CA LEU A 471 -6.59 -3.48 20.62
C LEU A 471 -6.90 -2.87 21.99
N ARG A 472 -6.59 -3.56 23.07
CA ARG A 472 -6.93 -3.16 24.44
C ARG A 472 -5.85 -3.55 25.45
N TRP A 473 -5.87 -2.94 26.62
CA TRP A 473 -4.91 -3.26 27.67
C TRP A 473 -5.44 -4.40 28.54
N ASN A 474 -4.61 -5.41 28.81
CA ASN A 474 -4.94 -6.52 29.68
C ASN A 474 -4.13 -6.37 30.98
N ASP A 475 -4.79 -5.86 32.02
CA ASP A 475 -4.16 -5.61 33.32
C ASP A 475 -3.63 -6.87 34.01
N LEU A 476 -4.30 -8.02 33.83
CA LEU A 476 -3.86 -9.30 34.39
C LEU A 476 -2.56 -9.81 33.77
N SER A 477 -2.27 -9.42 32.53
CA SER A 477 -1.07 -9.83 31.78
C SER A 477 -0.10 -8.67 31.55
N GLY A 478 -0.34 -7.49 32.14
CA GLY A 478 0.49 -6.30 32.00
C GLY A 478 0.80 -5.88 30.56
N GLY A 479 -0.14 -6.06 29.62
CA GLY A 479 0.18 -5.97 28.20
C GLY A 479 -0.95 -5.62 27.23
N TRP A 480 -0.58 -5.28 25.99
CA TRP A 480 -1.52 -4.95 24.92
C TRP A 480 -2.09 -6.22 24.27
N GLU A 481 -3.35 -6.55 24.55
CA GLU A 481 -4.10 -7.64 23.92
C GLU A 481 -4.78 -7.16 22.63
N VAL A 482 -4.70 -7.95 21.56
CA VAL A 482 -5.60 -7.87 20.42
C VAL A 482 -6.68 -8.94 20.56
N PHE A 483 -7.92 -8.50 20.73
CA PHE A 483 -9.10 -9.35 20.85
C PHE A 483 -9.98 -9.23 19.59
N ILE A 484 -10.34 -10.35 18.98
CA ILE A 484 -11.19 -10.37 17.78
C ILE A 484 -12.19 -11.55 17.86
N PRO A 485 -13.52 -11.31 17.85
CA PRO A 485 -14.50 -12.40 17.85
C PRO A 485 -14.41 -13.23 16.57
N ALA A 486 -14.67 -14.54 16.66
CA ALA A 486 -14.55 -15.47 15.53
C ALA A 486 -15.31 -14.99 14.28
N VAL A 487 -16.50 -14.41 14.47
CA VAL A 487 -17.40 -13.95 13.39
C VAL A 487 -16.81 -12.83 12.50
N ALA A 488 -15.75 -12.14 12.95
CA ALA A 488 -15.05 -11.14 12.16
C ALA A 488 -14.12 -11.76 11.10
N PHE A 489 -13.75 -13.03 11.25
CA PHE A 489 -12.91 -13.74 10.28
C PHE A 489 -13.75 -14.44 9.21
N LYS A 490 -13.34 -14.31 7.93
CA LYS A 490 -13.84 -15.16 6.83
C LYS A 490 -13.69 -16.67 7.09
N ASN A 491 -12.82 -17.05 8.04
CA ASN A 491 -12.56 -18.42 8.46
C ASN A 491 -13.32 -18.83 9.75
N ALA A 492 -14.33 -18.10 10.21
CA ALA A 492 -14.98 -18.29 11.53
C ALA A 492 -15.42 -19.74 11.85
N SER A 493 -15.72 -20.55 10.83
CA SER A 493 -16.14 -21.96 10.95
C SER A 493 -14.99 -22.98 10.86
N SER A 494 -13.73 -22.56 10.77
CA SER A 494 -12.59 -23.49 10.75
C SER A 494 -12.29 -24.05 12.15
N SER A 495 -11.63 -25.21 12.16
CA SER A 495 -11.16 -25.90 13.38
C SER A 495 -10.37 -24.98 14.32
N PHE A 496 -9.53 -24.10 13.76
CA PHE A 496 -8.72 -23.12 14.51
C PHE A 496 -9.52 -22.29 15.52
N PHE A 497 -10.72 -21.82 15.15
CA PHE A 497 -11.51 -20.98 16.04
C PHE A 497 -12.28 -21.79 17.08
N GLY A 498 -12.88 -22.93 16.69
CA GLY A 498 -13.75 -23.70 17.59
C GLY A 498 -14.88 -22.85 18.21
N ARG A 499 -15.35 -21.81 17.51
CA ARG A 499 -16.25 -20.73 17.97
C ARG A 499 -15.71 -19.79 19.07
N LYS A 500 -14.43 -19.89 19.46
CA LYS A 500 -13.77 -18.99 20.42
C LYS A 500 -13.19 -17.74 19.73
N PRO A 501 -13.11 -16.58 20.42
CA PRO A 501 -12.43 -15.40 19.90
C PRO A 501 -10.92 -15.62 19.76
N TYR A 502 -10.32 -14.96 18.77
CA TYR A 502 -8.87 -14.77 18.70
C TYR A 502 -8.42 -13.81 19.81
N ARG A 503 -7.38 -14.21 20.54
CA ARG A 503 -6.74 -13.41 21.59
C ARG A 503 -5.24 -13.56 21.45
N LEU A 504 -4.51 -12.45 21.27
CA LEU A 504 -3.05 -12.45 21.28
C LEU A 504 -2.52 -11.27 22.09
N LEU A 505 -1.65 -11.55 23.06
CA LEU A 505 -0.90 -10.54 23.80
C LEU A 505 0.32 -10.14 22.95
N LEU A 506 0.39 -8.88 22.53
CA LEU A 506 1.52 -8.37 21.75
C LEU A 506 2.79 -8.36 22.61
N PRO A 507 3.93 -8.89 22.14
CA PRO A 507 5.17 -8.86 22.92
C PRO A 507 5.85 -7.48 22.80
N ASP A 508 6.28 -6.89 23.91
CA ASP A 508 6.99 -5.60 23.91
C ASP A 508 8.47 -5.72 23.47
N LEU A 509 8.64 -6.13 22.22
CA LEU A 509 9.95 -6.33 21.60
C LEU A 509 10.22 -5.21 20.59
N GLY A 510 11.38 -4.57 20.71
CA GLY A 510 11.78 -3.46 19.84
C GLY A 510 10.92 -2.22 20.04
N ARG A 511 10.66 -1.84 21.30
CA ARG A 511 9.93 -0.62 21.71
C ARG A 511 8.48 -0.57 21.21
N LEU A 512 7.82 -1.73 21.11
CA LEU A 512 6.50 -1.82 20.49
C LEU A 512 5.44 -1.06 21.31
N TYR A 513 5.43 -1.22 22.63
CA TYR A 513 4.47 -0.53 23.51
C TYR A 513 4.70 0.97 23.52
N GLU A 514 5.96 1.42 23.52
CA GLU A 514 6.31 2.84 23.41
C GLU A 514 5.70 3.45 22.14
N PHE A 515 5.89 2.79 20.98
CA PHE A 515 5.33 3.30 19.72
C PHE A 515 3.79 3.20 19.67
N ILE A 516 3.16 2.18 20.26
CA ILE A 516 1.69 2.13 20.41
C ILE A 516 1.21 3.33 21.25
N ASP A 517 1.81 3.57 22.42
CA ASP A 517 1.37 4.64 23.31
C ASP A 517 1.68 6.04 22.77
N LEU A 518 2.80 6.24 22.06
CA LEU A 518 3.12 7.48 21.34
C LEU A 518 2.11 7.72 20.21
N TYR A 519 1.74 6.66 19.50
CA TYR A 519 0.79 6.74 18.40
C TYR A 519 -0.61 7.11 18.88
N LEU A 520 -1.10 6.43 19.93
CA LEU A 520 -2.41 6.70 20.52
C LEU A 520 -2.48 8.09 21.20
N ARG A 521 -1.46 8.49 21.96
CA ARG A 521 -1.47 9.76 22.71
C ARG A 521 -1.20 11.00 21.84
N ARG A 522 -0.43 10.88 20.75
CA ARG A 522 0.05 12.02 19.97
C ARG A 522 -0.16 11.87 18.47
N ASP A 523 0.46 10.86 17.86
CA ASP A 523 0.63 10.87 16.40
C ASP A 523 -0.68 10.66 15.64
N ARG A 524 -1.61 9.87 16.18
CA ARG A 524 -2.94 9.69 15.61
C ARG A 524 -3.71 11.01 15.51
N GLN A 525 -3.59 11.91 16.48
CA GLN A 525 -4.22 13.24 16.44
C GLN A 525 -3.57 14.16 15.41
N ILE A 526 -2.24 14.08 15.24
CA ILE A 526 -1.50 14.81 14.19
C ILE A 526 -1.89 14.34 12.78
N LEU A 527 -2.24 13.06 12.63
CA LEU A 527 -2.71 12.48 11.37
C LEU A 527 -4.18 12.83 11.06
N LEU A 528 -5.05 12.85 12.08
CA LEU A 528 -6.44 13.31 11.97
C LEU A 528 -6.51 14.81 11.64
N GLY A 529 -5.73 15.65 12.31
CA GLY A 529 -5.61 17.08 11.98
C GLY A 529 -6.94 17.85 12.00
N GLY A 530 -7.89 17.47 12.86
CA GLY A 530 -9.24 18.03 12.92
C GLY A 530 -10.31 17.32 12.06
N ALA A 531 -9.94 16.23 11.36
CA ALA A 531 -10.89 15.29 10.77
C ALA A 531 -11.70 14.54 11.84
N GLU A 532 -12.84 13.98 11.44
CA GLU A 532 -13.62 13.09 12.30
C GLU A 532 -12.84 11.80 12.59
N ASP A 533 -13.04 11.26 13.79
CA ASP A 533 -12.30 10.11 14.29
C ASP A 533 -13.06 8.79 14.00
N PRO A 534 -12.61 7.96 13.04
CA PRO A 534 -13.29 6.72 12.64
C PRO A 534 -13.14 5.58 13.67
N LYS A 535 -12.47 5.82 14.82
CA LYS A 535 -12.21 4.87 15.90
C LYS A 535 -11.43 3.59 15.52
N THR A 536 -10.95 3.49 14.28
CA THR A 536 -9.92 2.51 13.87
C THR A 536 -8.55 2.91 14.41
N PHE A 537 -7.71 1.95 14.77
CA PHE A 537 -6.35 2.19 15.24
C PHE A 537 -5.54 2.92 14.15
N PHE A 538 -5.40 2.31 12.97
CA PHE A 538 -4.76 2.94 11.81
C PHE A 538 -5.68 3.97 11.15
N VAL A 539 -5.15 5.17 10.88
CA VAL A 539 -5.85 6.26 10.18
C VAL A 539 -5.01 6.84 9.02
N LYS A 540 -5.68 7.27 7.95
CA LYS A 540 -5.09 8.07 6.87
C LYS A 540 -4.46 9.35 7.42
N SER A 541 -3.49 9.90 6.69
CA SER A 541 -3.09 11.30 6.92
C SER A 541 -4.15 12.20 6.29
N ALA A 542 -4.99 12.85 7.11
CA ALA A 542 -6.08 13.69 6.60
C ALA A 542 -5.57 14.86 5.74
N LYS A 543 -6.44 15.33 4.83
CA LYS A 543 -6.23 16.46 3.92
C LYS A 543 -7.34 17.49 4.13
N LEU A 544 -7.04 18.76 3.88
CA LEU A 544 -8.04 19.86 3.93
C LEU A 544 -9.27 19.60 3.04
N THR A 545 -9.11 18.87 1.94
CA THR A 545 -10.16 18.56 0.97
C THR A 545 -10.94 17.26 1.25
N THR A 546 -10.52 16.44 2.20
CA THR A 546 -11.14 15.13 2.49
C THR A 546 -11.14 14.85 3.99
N LYS A 547 -12.30 14.99 4.63
CA LYS A 547 -12.48 14.77 6.07
C LYS A 547 -12.49 13.30 6.49
N ASP A 548 -12.58 12.36 5.54
CA ASP A 548 -12.43 10.93 5.83
C ASP A 548 -10.98 10.56 6.18
N ALA A 549 -10.79 10.05 7.39
CA ALA A 549 -9.53 9.50 7.88
C ALA A 549 -9.51 7.95 7.98
N ALA A 550 -10.61 7.26 7.69
CA ALA A 550 -10.69 5.80 7.72
C ALA A 550 -9.94 5.19 6.51
N TYR A 551 -9.33 4.01 6.68
CA TYR A 551 -8.67 3.33 5.57
C TYR A 551 -9.67 2.49 4.75
N SER A 552 -9.80 2.80 3.46
CA SER A 552 -10.37 1.90 2.46
C SER A 552 -9.40 0.74 2.14
N GLN A 553 -9.87 -0.30 1.47
CA GLN A 553 -9.03 -1.45 1.10
C GLN A 553 -7.82 -1.04 0.25
N VAL A 554 -8.05 -0.25 -0.80
CA VAL A 554 -6.99 0.28 -1.68
C VAL A 554 -6.07 1.20 -0.88
N GLY A 555 -6.62 2.13 -0.08
CA GLY A 555 -5.82 3.06 0.71
C GLY A 555 -4.91 2.38 1.75
N PHE A 556 -5.34 1.26 2.34
CA PHE A 556 -4.51 0.48 3.27
C PHE A 556 -3.41 -0.31 2.54
N TYR A 557 -3.74 -0.89 1.39
CA TYR A 557 -2.76 -1.56 0.51
C TYR A 557 -1.69 -0.56 0.04
N ASP A 558 -2.07 0.62 -0.44
CA ASP A 558 -1.15 1.65 -0.91
C ASP A 558 -0.29 2.23 0.21
N ALA A 559 -0.84 2.43 1.41
CA ALA A 559 -0.06 2.85 2.57
C ALA A 559 1.01 1.80 2.95
N TRP A 560 0.68 0.51 2.86
CA TRP A 560 1.62 -0.59 3.05
C TRP A 560 2.69 -0.60 1.96
N ARG A 561 2.28 -0.57 0.69
CA ARG A 561 3.16 -0.59 -0.47
C ARG A 561 4.14 0.58 -0.46
N LEU A 562 3.68 1.79 -0.12
CA LEU A 562 4.52 2.98 0.02
C LEU A 562 5.57 2.82 1.15
N ALA A 563 5.22 2.14 2.24
CA ALA A 563 6.16 1.83 3.31
C ALA A 563 7.27 0.87 2.83
N ILE A 564 6.92 -0.16 2.06
CA ILE A 564 7.88 -1.07 1.42
C ILE A 564 8.75 -0.35 0.38
N GLN A 565 8.15 0.51 -0.45
CA GLN A 565 8.89 1.31 -1.43
C GLN A 565 9.93 2.23 -0.78
N ARG A 566 9.62 2.82 0.37
CA ARG A 566 10.48 3.82 1.04
C ARG A 566 11.56 3.21 1.95
N TYR A 567 11.31 2.05 2.56
CA TYR A 567 12.19 1.45 3.56
C TYR A 567 12.51 -0.04 3.33
N GLY A 568 11.69 -0.78 2.58
CA GLY A 568 11.92 -2.20 2.33
C GLY A 568 12.95 -2.46 1.24
N ILE A 569 12.77 -1.85 0.08
CA ILE A 569 13.57 -2.12 -1.13
C ILE A 569 14.93 -1.41 -1.02
N PHE A 570 16.03 -2.17 -0.99
CA PHE A 570 17.38 -1.63 -1.10
C PHE A 570 17.60 -1.00 -2.49
N ASN A 571 17.98 0.28 -2.49
CA ASN A 571 18.28 1.06 -3.68
C ASN A 571 19.79 1.27 -3.80
N PRO A 572 20.47 0.68 -4.81
CA PRO A 572 21.93 0.72 -4.91
C PRO A 572 22.46 2.13 -5.19
N TYR A 573 21.67 2.99 -5.83
CA TYR A 573 22.09 4.36 -6.15
C TYR A 573 22.06 5.28 -4.93
N THR A 574 21.20 5.01 -3.94
CA THR A 574 21.08 5.84 -2.72
C THR A 574 21.66 5.21 -1.46
N GLY A 575 21.97 3.90 -1.48
CA GLY A 575 22.43 3.14 -0.30
C GLY A 575 21.36 2.99 0.79
N GLN A 576 20.08 3.11 0.46
CA GLN A 576 18.96 3.12 1.41
C GLN A 576 17.95 2.01 1.12
N GLY A 577 17.22 1.58 2.15
CA GLY A 577 16.29 0.45 2.11
C GLY A 577 16.93 -0.84 2.62
N ALA A 578 16.13 -1.75 3.16
CA ALA A 578 16.62 -2.86 3.97
C ALA A 578 17.08 -4.11 3.18
N ILE A 579 16.40 -4.47 2.09
CA ILE A 579 16.49 -5.83 1.49
C ILE A 579 16.74 -5.73 -0.02
N LYS A 580 17.78 -6.43 -0.50
CA LYS A 580 18.14 -6.53 -1.93
C LYS A 580 17.15 -7.43 -2.67
N GLY A 581 16.83 -7.09 -3.93
CA GLY A 581 15.90 -7.84 -4.78
C GLY A 581 14.41 -7.76 -4.39
N LEU A 582 14.07 -7.20 -3.23
CA LEU A 582 12.69 -7.05 -2.78
C LEU A 582 11.87 -6.18 -3.74
N LEU A 583 10.62 -6.57 -4.03
CA LEU A 583 9.70 -5.76 -4.81
C LEU A 583 8.54 -5.21 -3.96
N PRO A 584 7.87 -4.12 -4.40
CA PRO A 584 6.71 -3.56 -3.73
C PRO A 584 5.57 -4.59 -3.62
N HIS A 585 5.07 -4.79 -2.41
CA HIS A 585 4.04 -5.77 -2.08
C HIS A 585 3.07 -5.22 -1.01
N GLY A 586 2.04 -6.00 -0.68
CA GLY A 586 0.96 -5.57 0.22
C GLY A 586 0.84 -6.40 1.51
N PRO A 587 -0.12 -6.07 2.40
CA PRO A 587 -0.27 -6.68 3.72
C PRO A 587 -0.45 -8.20 3.73
N HIS A 588 -1.02 -8.79 2.67
CA HIS A 588 -1.18 -10.25 2.59
C HIS A 588 0.18 -10.96 2.61
N ASN A 589 1.20 -10.38 1.97
CA ASN A 589 2.50 -11.02 1.83
C ASN A 589 3.28 -11.18 3.15
N VAL A 590 2.87 -10.50 4.24
CA VAL A 590 3.43 -10.75 5.59
C VAL A 590 2.88 -12.03 6.21
N ARG A 591 1.68 -12.48 5.81
CA ARG A 591 1.18 -13.81 6.18
C ARG A 591 2.04 -14.89 5.54
N ASP A 592 2.43 -14.71 4.28
CA ASP A 592 3.32 -15.63 3.58
C ASP A 592 4.67 -15.76 4.31
N VAL A 593 5.23 -14.63 4.74
CA VAL A 593 6.47 -14.56 5.52
C VAL A 593 6.33 -15.27 6.87
N LEU A 594 5.21 -15.11 7.57
CA LEU A 594 4.97 -15.78 8.85
C LEU A 594 4.77 -17.29 8.72
N ALA A 595 3.87 -17.72 7.83
CA ALA A 595 3.62 -19.12 7.57
C ALA A 595 4.91 -19.84 7.11
N THR A 596 5.68 -19.22 6.22
CA THR A 596 6.97 -19.76 5.75
C THR A 596 8.02 -19.78 6.86
N HIS A 597 8.10 -18.76 7.71
CA HIS A 597 9.07 -18.72 8.82
C HIS A 597 8.80 -19.82 9.86
N VAL A 598 7.54 -19.98 10.28
CA VAL A 598 7.16 -21.04 11.23
C VAL A 598 7.37 -22.40 10.58
N LEU A 599 6.94 -22.59 9.33
CA LEU A 599 7.13 -23.86 8.62
C LEU A 599 8.62 -24.24 8.47
N LYS A 600 9.51 -23.26 8.18
CA LYS A 600 10.96 -23.48 8.14
C LYS A 600 11.58 -23.79 9.50
N LYS A 601 10.99 -23.30 10.61
CA LYS A 601 11.54 -23.46 11.95
C LYS A 601 10.99 -24.65 12.73
N THR A 602 9.80 -25.15 12.41
CA THR A 602 9.16 -26.22 13.18
C THR A 602 8.67 -27.39 12.34
N GLY A 603 8.72 -27.31 11.00
CA GLY A 603 8.20 -28.34 10.09
C GLY A 603 6.68 -28.55 10.17
N SER A 604 5.96 -27.80 11.01
CA SER A 604 4.54 -28.02 11.27
C SER A 604 3.64 -27.11 10.43
N TYR A 605 2.90 -27.71 9.49
CA TYR A 605 1.82 -27.03 8.77
C TYR A 605 0.71 -26.51 9.69
N GLU A 606 0.50 -27.15 10.84
CA GLU A 606 -0.50 -26.77 11.83
C GLU A 606 -0.08 -25.49 12.57
N GLN A 607 1.14 -25.44 13.12
CA GLN A 607 1.66 -24.25 13.79
C GLN A 607 1.80 -23.07 12.81
N ALA A 608 2.23 -23.32 11.57
CA ALA A 608 2.23 -22.32 10.51
C ALA A 608 0.80 -21.85 10.15
N GLY A 609 -0.19 -22.73 10.22
CA GLY A 609 -1.62 -22.39 10.10
C GLY A 609 -2.10 -21.48 11.23
N TYR A 610 -1.73 -21.77 12.47
CA TYR A 610 -2.07 -20.97 13.65
C TYR A 610 -1.49 -19.55 13.57
N ALA A 611 -0.24 -19.41 13.10
CA ALA A 611 0.40 -18.11 12.87
C ALA A 611 -0.36 -17.20 11.88
N ILE A 612 -1.22 -17.77 11.01
CA ILE A 612 -2.04 -17.02 10.04
C ILE A 612 -3.55 -17.29 10.13
N GLN A 613 -4.03 -18.03 11.13
CA GLN A 613 -5.45 -18.37 11.31
C GLN A 613 -6.09 -19.06 10.07
N ASP A 614 -5.33 -19.91 9.38
CA ASP A 614 -5.77 -20.78 8.27
C ASP A 614 -5.52 -22.26 8.62
N SER A 615 -6.10 -23.19 7.84
CA SER A 615 -6.00 -24.63 8.14
C SER A 615 -4.72 -25.28 7.60
N PRO A 616 -4.24 -26.40 8.19
CA PRO A 616 -2.97 -27.03 7.80
C PRO A 616 -2.91 -27.43 6.32
N GLU A 617 -4.03 -27.84 5.73
CA GLU A 617 -4.12 -28.29 4.34
C GLU A 617 -3.96 -27.10 3.37
N ILE A 618 -4.50 -25.94 3.74
CA ILE A 618 -4.28 -24.68 3.02
C ILE A 618 -2.81 -24.27 3.13
N VAL A 619 -2.18 -24.42 4.30
CA VAL A 619 -0.75 -24.11 4.44
C VAL A 619 0.11 -25.04 3.59
N ALA A 620 -0.12 -26.36 3.66
CA ALA A 620 0.62 -27.35 2.87
C ALA A 620 0.53 -27.07 1.36
N LYS A 621 -0.67 -26.76 0.87
CA LYS A 621 -0.93 -26.44 -0.55
C LYS A 621 -0.19 -25.20 -1.06
N HIS A 622 0.02 -24.18 -0.23
CA HIS A 622 0.59 -22.90 -0.67
C HIS A 622 2.07 -22.71 -0.31
N TYR A 623 2.52 -23.25 0.84
CA TYR A 623 3.87 -23.02 1.37
C TYR A 623 4.76 -24.27 1.40
N GLY A 624 4.22 -25.46 1.06
CA GLY A 624 5.00 -26.72 1.07
C GLY A 624 6.27 -26.71 0.21
N ARG A 625 6.37 -25.81 -0.78
CA ARG A 625 7.60 -25.60 -1.57
C ARG A 625 8.78 -24.99 -0.79
N PHE A 626 8.49 -24.36 0.36
CA PHE A 626 9.49 -23.77 1.27
C PHE A 626 9.80 -24.66 2.48
N PHE A 627 9.31 -25.91 2.47
CA PHE A 627 9.56 -26.88 3.55
C PHE A 627 11.05 -27.27 3.59
N PRO A 628 11.68 -27.36 4.78
CA PRO A 628 13.07 -27.81 4.91
C PRO A 628 13.30 -29.17 4.25
N HIS A 629 14.30 -29.26 3.36
CA HIS A 629 14.49 -30.46 2.54
C HIS A 629 14.87 -31.68 3.37
N ASP A 630 15.63 -31.48 4.44
CA ASP A 630 15.94 -32.53 5.42
C ASP A 630 14.86 -32.62 6.51
N LYS A 631 13.89 -33.50 6.27
CA LYS A 631 12.83 -33.85 7.23
C LYS A 631 13.38 -34.70 8.39
N SER A 632 14.45 -35.44 8.14
CA SER A 632 15.04 -36.40 9.08
C SER A 632 15.82 -35.68 10.17
N ALA A 633 16.59 -34.65 9.82
CA ALA A 633 17.32 -33.82 10.78
C ALA A 633 16.38 -33.09 11.76
N LEU A 634 15.24 -32.56 11.28
CA LEU A 634 14.24 -31.93 12.16
C LEU A 634 13.61 -32.93 13.14
N ALA A 635 13.29 -34.14 12.67
CA ALA A 635 12.82 -35.20 13.56
C ALA A 635 13.91 -35.64 14.56
N ALA A 636 15.17 -35.73 14.12
CA ALA A 636 16.29 -36.10 14.96
C ALA A 636 16.55 -35.09 16.09
N VAL A 637 16.41 -33.78 15.85
CA VAL A 637 16.54 -32.77 16.93
C VAL A 637 15.47 -33.00 18.02
N VAL A 638 14.20 -33.14 17.64
CA VAL A 638 13.09 -33.36 18.60
C VAL A 638 13.20 -34.70 19.31
N LEU A 639 13.76 -35.73 18.66
CA LEU A 639 14.06 -37.01 19.30
C LEU A 639 15.24 -36.88 20.27
N ASN A 640 16.29 -36.13 19.92
CA ASN A 640 17.46 -35.90 20.77
C ASN A 640 17.14 -35.09 22.02
N GLU A 641 16.24 -34.11 21.95
CA GLU A 641 15.72 -33.38 23.13
C GLU A 641 15.16 -34.33 24.20
N ALA A 642 14.59 -35.48 23.80
CA ALA A 642 14.08 -36.51 24.72
C ALA A 642 15.13 -37.54 25.20
N TRP A 643 16.39 -37.42 24.76
CA TRP A 643 17.56 -38.12 25.33
C TRP A 643 18.44 -37.21 26.17
N GLU A 644 18.23 -35.89 26.12
CA GLU A 644 18.91 -34.87 26.94
C GLU A 644 18.12 -34.50 28.22
N SER A 645 16.89 -35.03 28.39
CA SER A 645 15.96 -34.79 29.51
C SER A 645 15.89 -35.95 30.51
#